data_AF-A0AAU9W6Z8-F1
#
_entry.id   AF-A0AAU9W6Z8-F1
#
_cell.length_a   1.000
_cell.length_b   1.000
_cell.length_c   1.000
_cell.angle_alpha   90.00
_cell.angle_beta   90.00
_cell.angle_gamma   90.00
#
_symmetry.space_group_name_H-M   'P 1'
#
loop_
_entity.id
_entity.type
_entity.pdbx_description
1 polymer ?
#
loop_
_entity_poly.entity_id
_entity_poly.type
_entity_poly.pdbx_seq_one_letter_code
_entity_poly.pdbx_strand_id
1 'polypeptide(L)'
;NRFLSDNKITSVDSGTFKSLSSLMLINLANNPITTLLQNAFTIANSSLKIIYLMNTKMEKLNMKAFEGQKRLKTYISPQHATEGVSADQKALFVALTEAGFADGNQTYRAPCPTGTFVPHLKNFQYGTAMMAKCIPCPPGGFYSDSVATVAEECLRCNLGTYVPPENAPGKKVLDCEVCPTGTRTNLHSGHRACKCIKGFHRNDRFGPCESCPSKGLDCLNESVSLKKGYYWQWNSQMNRRAYEAFAKNLKIENDTYLRNSTSYNGTLPIPYQCPQVVACLGGLESKCAKGYTGPLCEVCEDGFYKRVLSCKSCPSSTWVIVQLCLLGGGVVLLIGILIWSGRREKSKEKRPLVDILLARLKIVIGFYQVTSGIVEAFVYVKWPSSLSMIGDYAEVVQLNVLQFVPLHCLFPSWKQNAFSKMYVIFGSNFCVMFLAFGCYWIKKLFLLRKPTSESLEVKDSLSATKEFLYRNVFLYLFITYPSTSSAILRTLPVACHKLCTETSCKFYLKADYSVECEGEKYEFFTLFAFVASSYIVLLPALIFVALWRRRRKQVLAVENGEGEIEFSAGGGGEIGPRPPSAYCFLCLVEGSIDESELISGMSFLYENYNDDAWYWELVEVIRKLVLTCGIILIGRESRAYVGLASICSGLFAIVYAFRKPIRDEFEDKLQLTSLLVIFLNLGIGVILKIPKESVPSDVDQHVDSLLVNILVVGANILVILLVVGRYLAVLLHNFMMWRKNPQCSATCCITMLLSLNDLGSGVNSVAAGGKSSGLKLQLGVGGVDMPSMRAAVSDNVGFEIEEVDEDAENKNKGKIVKAVHRFMSKDEGGDTGTETKHTDSPVSDGRRFNRFPSIKSTVLQS
;
A
#
# COMPACT_ATOMS: atom_id res chain seq x y z
N ASN A 1 -72.10 -30.69 -41.37
CA ASN A 1 -71.77 -29.74 -40.28
C ASN A 1 -72.89 -28.72 -40.14
N ARG A 2 -73.02 -28.10 -38.96
CA ARG A 2 -73.96 -27.01 -38.68
C ARG A 2 -73.22 -25.93 -37.90
N PHE A 3 -73.35 -24.69 -38.36
CA PHE A 3 -72.82 -23.51 -37.68
C PHE A 3 -74.02 -22.67 -37.24
N LEU A 4 -74.13 -22.47 -35.93
CA LEU A 4 -75.21 -21.79 -35.23
C LEU A 4 -74.61 -20.81 -34.20
N SER A 5 -73.37 -20.39 -34.40
CA SER A 5 -72.69 -19.43 -33.52
C SER A 5 -73.28 -18.02 -33.67
N ASP A 6 -72.96 -17.14 -32.73
CA ASP A 6 -73.27 -15.69 -32.84
C ASP A 6 -74.78 -15.40 -32.93
N ASN A 7 -75.58 -16.28 -32.31
CA ASN A 7 -77.04 -16.27 -32.35
C ASN A 7 -77.62 -16.03 -30.93
N LYS A 8 -78.95 -16.02 -30.82
CA LYS A 8 -79.69 -15.79 -29.56
C LYS A 8 -80.21 -17.09 -28.92
N ILE A 9 -79.57 -18.23 -29.16
CA ILE A 9 -80.01 -19.53 -28.62
C ILE A 9 -79.79 -19.55 -27.09
N THR A 10 -80.84 -19.84 -26.33
CA THR A 10 -80.82 -19.89 -24.85
C THR A 10 -80.82 -21.31 -24.27
N SER A 11 -81.28 -22.30 -25.03
CA SER A 11 -81.29 -23.71 -24.63
C SER A 11 -81.11 -24.64 -25.83
N VAL A 12 -80.80 -25.91 -25.57
CA VAL A 12 -80.85 -26.98 -26.59
C VAL A 12 -81.64 -28.16 -26.02
N ASP A 13 -82.73 -28.51 -26.69
CA ASP A 13 -83.73 -29.45 -26.20
C ASP A 13 -83.40 -30.91 -26.56
N SER A 14 -84.05 -31.85 -25.87
CA SER A 14 -83.80 -33.29 -26.02
C SER A 14 -84.01 -33.75 -27.46
N GLY A 15 -83.00 -34.40 -28.04
CA GLY A 15 -83.07 -34.95 -29.40
C GLY A 15 -83.11 -33.91 -30.53
N THR A 16 -82.79 -32.64 -30.28
CA THR A 16 -82.79 -31.55 -31.30
C THR A 16 -82.09 -31.94 -32.61
N PHE A 17 -81.00 -32.72 -32.53
CA PHE A 17 -80.22 -33.15 -33.70
C PHE A 17 -80.41 -34.63 -34.09
N LYS A 18 -81.37 -35.34 -33.48
CA LYS A 18 -81.52 -36.81 -33.56
C LYS A 18 -81.67 -37.35 -34.99
N SER A 19 -82.38 -36.62 -35.84
CA SER A 19 -82.63 -36.95 -37.25
C SER A 19 -81.43 -36.68 -38.19
N LEU A 20 -80.44 -35.91 -37.75
CA LEU A 20 -79.33 -35.45 -38.60
C LEU A 20 -78.18 -36.47 -38.67
N SER A 21 -78.49 -37.66 -39.18
CA SER A 21 -77.65 -38.87 -39.15
C SER A 21 -76.21 -38.71 -39.70
N SER A 22 -75.93 -37.72 -40.55
CA SER A 22 -74.60 -37.43 -41.12
C SER A 22 -73.86 -36.25 -40.46
N LEU A 23 -74.34 -35.71 -39.33
CA LEU A 23 -73.83 -34.47 -38.75
C LEU A 23 -72.55 -34.66 -37.92
N MET A 24 -71.38 -34.36 -38.51
CA MET A 24 -70.08 -34.52 -37.85
C MET A 24 -69.62 -33.36 -36.95
N LEU A 25 -70.12 -32.14 -37.14
CA LEU A 25 -69.71 -30.96 -36.36
C LEU A 25 -70.88 -30.01 -36.12
N ILE A 26 -70.99 -29.51 -34.89
CA ILE A 26 -71.88 -28.43 -34.44
C ILE A 26 -71.03 -27.29 -33.87
N ASN A 27 -71.30 -26.04 -34.27
CA ASN A 27 -70.79 -24.85 -33.58
C ASN A 27 -71.97 -24.06 -32.99
N LEU A 28 -71.96 -23.83 -31.68
CA LEU A 28 -72.94 -23.07 -30.89
C LEU A 28 -72.25 -21.96 -30.06
N ALA A 29 -71.01 -21.57 -30.39
CA ALA A 29 -70.27 -20.53 -29.68
C ALA A 29 -70.97 -19.16 -29.75
N ASN A 30 -70.62 -18.23 -28.84
CA ASN A 30 -71.16 -16.87 -28.82
C ASN A 30 -72.72 -16.82 -28.78
N ASN A 31 -73.34 -17.76 -28.07
CA ASN A 31 -74.80 -17.79 -27.84
C ASN A 31 -75.10 -17.68 -26.34
N PRO A 32 -76.19 -17.00 -25.93
CA PRO A 32 -76.59 -16.86 -24.53
C PRO A 32 -77.22 -18.14 -23.95
N ILE A 33 -76.71 -19.33 -24.30
CA ILE A 33 -77.18 -20.62 -23.81
C ILE A 33 -77.00 -20.67 -22.30
N THR A 34 -78.05 -21.01 -21.56
CA THR A 34 -78.02 -21.23 -20.10
C THR A 34 -78.22 -22.69 -19.73
N THR A 35 -78.94 -23.47 -20.54
CA THR A 35 -79.27 -24.87 -20.24
C THR A 35 -79.13 -25.81 -21.44
N LEU A 36 -78.83 -27.08 -21.16
CA LEU A 36 -78.82 -28.19 -22.11
C LEU A 36 -79.67 -29.32 -21.54
N LEU A 37 -80.61 -29.88 -22.30
CA LEU A 37 -81.46 -30.97 -21.85
C LEU A 37 -80.81 -32.34 -22.10
N GLN A 38 -81.26 -33.38 -21.40
CA GLN A 38 -80.78 -34.76 -21.63
C GLN A 38 -80.99 -35.17 -23.10
N ASN A 39 -80.04 -35.91 -23.67
CA ASN A 39 -80.01 -36.35 -25.07
C ASN A 39 -80.06 -35.23 -26.12
N ALA A 40 -79.76 -33.96 -25.78
CA ALA A 40 -79.81 -32.84 -26.73
C ALA A 40 -78.90 -33.03 -27.96
N PHE A 41 -77.71 -33.62 -27.75
CA PHE A 41 -76.73 -33.89 -28.81
C PHE A 41 -76.72 -35.34 -29.30
N THR A 42 -77.69 -36.18 -28.92
CA THR A 42 -77.77 -37.57 -29.39
C THR A 42 -78.19 -37.63 -30.85
N ILE A 43 -77.41 -38.32 -31.69
CA ILE A 43 -77.67 -38.48 -33.14
C ILE A 43 -77.74 -39.97 -33.48
N ALA A 44 -78.70 -40.39 -34.32
CA ALA A 44 -79.03 -41.79 -34.58
C ALA A 44 -77.82 -42.71 -34.90
N ASN A 45 -76.82 -42.20 -35.62
CA ASN A 45 -75.63 -42.98 -36.04
C ASN A 45 -74.37 -42.70 -35.18
N SER A 46 -74.48 -41.96 -34.07
CA SER A 46 -73.35 -41.45 -33.26
C SER A 46 -72.23 -40.78 -34.09
N SER A 47 -72.61 -40.09 -35.18
CA SER A 47 -71.68 -39.57 -36.19
C SER A 47 -71.05 -38.22 -35.84
N LEU A 48 -71.47 -37.62 -34.73
CA LEU A 48 -71.01 -36.32 -34.24
C LEU A 48 -69.61 -36.45 -33.61
N LYS A 49 -68.66 -35.66 -34.15
CA LYS A 49 -67.24 -35.70 -33.76
C LYS A 49 -66.80 -34.46 -33.00
N ILE A 50 -67.38 -33.29 -33.29
CA ILE A 50 -66.96 -32.00 -32.71
C ILE A 50 -68.17 -31.15 -32.32
N ILE A 51 -68.11 -30.54 -31.13
CA ILE A 51 -69.01 -29.48 -30.67
C ILE A 51 -68.18 -28.28 -30.20
N TYR A 52 -68.60 -27.07 -30.53
CA TYR A 52 -68.13 -25.82 -29.90
C TYR A 52 -69.25 -25.18 -29.07
N LEU A 53 -68.97 -24.93 -27.78
CA LEU A 53 -69.82 -24.31 -26.76
C LEU A 53 -68.99 -23.26 -25.99
N MET A 54 -68.32 -22.37 -26.74
CA MET A 54 -67.45 -21.32 -26.22
C MET A 54 -68.24 -20.02 -26.03
N ASN A 55 -67.92 -19.24 -24.98
CA ASN A 55 -68.56 -17.95 -24.71
C ASN A 55 -70.10 -18.06 -24.65
N THR A 56 -70.58 -18.81 -23.65
CA THR A 56 -72.01 -19.01 -23.38
C THR A 56 -72.34 -18.60 -21.94
N LYS A 57 -73.64 -18.51 -21.60
CA LYS A 57 -74.12 -18.19 -20.25
C LYS A 57 -74.43 -19.45 -19.42
N MET A 58 -73.80 -20.59 -19.74
CA MET A 58 -74.01 -21.84 -19.03
C MET A 58 -73.17 -21.87 -17.75
N GLU A 59 -73.84 -21.76 -16.60
CA GLU A 59 -73.22 -21.95 -15.28
C GLU A 59 -73.00 -23.44 -14.95
N LYS A 60 -73.81 -24.33 -15.53
CA LYS A 60 -73.81 -25.79 -15.26
C LYS A 60 -73.87 -26.60 -16.54
N LEU A 61 -73.03 -27.63 -16.65
CA LEU A 61 -72.98 -28.53 -17.81
C LEU A 61 -73.77 -29.82 -17.54
N ASN A 62 -74.93 -29.98 -18.17
CA ASN A 62 -75.71 -31.22 -18.06
C ASN A 62 -75.05 -32.35 -18.87
N MET A 63 -74.28 -33.22 -18.21
CA MET A 63 -73.59 -34.34 -18.87
C MET A 63 -74.54 -35.30 -19.62
N LYS A 64 -75.80 -35.42 -19.19
CA LYS A 64 -76.82 -36.23 -19.89
C LYS A 64 -77.16 -35.68 -21.28
N ALA A 65 -76.80 -34.44 -21.61
CA ALA A 65 -76.99 -33.87 -22.94
C ALA A 65 -76.17 -34.56 -24.04
N PHE A 66 -75.07 -35.22 -23.67
CA PHE A 66 -74.12 -35.88 -24.59
C PHE A 66 -74.26 -37.40 -24.62
N GLU A 67 -75.25 -37.94 -23.91
CA GLU A 67 -75.50 -39.38 -23.76
C GLU A 67 -75.80 -40.05 -25.13
N GLY A 68 -75.25 -41.26 -25.33
CA GLY A 68 -75.33 -41.99 -26.60
C GLY A 68 -74.31 -41.60 -27.69
N GLN A 69 -73.39 -40.66 -27.44
CA GLN A 69 -72.28 -40.36 -28.35
C GLN A 69 -71.03 -41.21 -28.08
N LYS A 70 -70.32 -41.62 -29.15
CA LYS A 70 -69.23 -42.61 -29.08
C LYS A 70 -67.81 -42.03 -29.06
N ARG A 71 -67.56 -40.93 -29.79
CA ARG A 71 -66.27 -40.21 -29.83
C ARG A 71 -66.50 -38.74 -30.15
N LEU A 72 -66.45 -37.89 -29.11
CA LEU A 72 -66.86 -36.49 -29.19
C LEU A 72 -65.76 -35.59 -28.62
N LYS A 73 -65.32 -34.58 -29.38
CA LYS A 73 -64.49 -33.47 -28.88
C LYS A 73 -65.38 -32.25 -28.63
N THR A 74 -65.41 -31.76 -27.40
CA THR A 74 -66.24 -30.61 -27.02
C THR A 74 -65.34 -29.47 -26.56
N TYR A 75 -65.35 -28.36 -27.31
CA TYR A 75 -64.65 -27.13 -26.93
C TYR A 75 -65.60 -26.25 -26.11
N ILE A 76 -65.45 -26.25 -24.80
CA ILE A 76 -66.26 -25.43 -23.88
C ILE A 76 -65.36 -24.31 -23.35
N SER A 77 -65.85 -23.07 -23.37
CA SER A 77 -65.15 -21.94 -22.74
C SER A 77 -66.13 -21.19 -21.84
N PRO A 78 -66.22 -21.58 -20.56
CA PRO A 78 -67.00 -20.92 -19.54
C PRO A 78 -66.09 -20.14 -18.57
N GLN A 79 -66.44 -18.90 -18.25
CA GLN A 79 -65.70 -18.15 -17.22
C GLN A 79 -65.94 -18.71 -15.80
N HIS A 80 -66.97 -19.55 -15.61
CA HIS A 80 -67.48 -19.96 -14.29
C HIS A 80 -67.91 -21.44 -14.20
N ALA A 81 -67.27 -22.39 -14.89
CA ALA A 81 -67.55 -23.82 -14.68
C ALA A 81 -66.92 -24.32 -13.36
N THR A 82 -67.59 -24.05 -12.24
CA THR A 82 -67.14 -24.40 -10.88
C THR A 82 -67.56 -25.79 -10.42
N GLU A 83 -68.49 -26.45 -11.13
CA GLU A 83 -68.89 -27.83 -10.86
C GLU A 83 -68.19 -28.78 -11.85
N GLY A 84 -67.44 -29.72 -11.29
CA GLY A 84 -66.73 -30.77 -12.01
C GLY A 84 -67.61 -31.96 -12.38
N VAL A 85 -67.01 -32.92 -13.08
CA VAL A 85 -67.69 -34.07 -13.69
C VAL A 85 -67.40 -35.34 -12.89
N SER A 86 -68.44 -36.12 -12.58
CA SER A 86 -68.30 -37.48 -12.02
C SER A 86 -67.59 -38.37 -13.05
N ALA A 87 -66.47 -38.96 -12.65
CA ALA A 87 -65.47 -39.54 -13.54
C ALA A 87 -65.32 -41.06 -13.32
N ASP A 88 -66.39 -41.72 -12.90
CA ASP A 88 -66.45 -43.12 -12.47
C ASP A 88 -66.04 -44.14 -13.56
N GLN A 89 -66.06 -43.73 -14.82
CA GLN A 89 -65.59 -44.53 -15.95
C GLN A 89 -64.14 -44.20 -16.32
N LYS A 90 -63.27 -45.20 -16.33
CA LYS A 90 -61.83 -45.04 -16.62
C LYS A 90 -61.52 -44.30 -17.93
N ALA A 91 -62.32 -44.52 -18.98
CA ALA A 91 -62.17 -43.82 -20.26
C ALA A 91 -62.59 -42.35 -20.19
N LEU A 92 -63.66 -42.02 -19.46
CA LEU A 92 -64.09 -40.65 -19.21
C LEU A 92 -63.06 -39.89 -18.36
N PHE A 93 -62.52 -40.53 -17.32
CA PHE A 93 -61.47 -39.96 -16.47
C PHE A 93 -60.21 -39.54 -17.26
N VAL A 94 -59.77 -40.38 -18.21
CA VAL A 94 -58.64 -40.06 -19.10
C VAL A 94 -59.02 -38.93 -20.06
N ALA A 95 -60.17 -39.00 -20.72
CA ALA A 95 -60.61 -37.96 -21.67
C ALA A 95 -60.83 -36.58 -21.01
N LEU A 96 -61.30 -36.54 -19.76
CA LEU A 96 -61.39 -35.34 -18.94
C LEU A 96 -59.98 -34.79 -18.65
N THR A 97 -59.02 -35.66 -18.32
CA THR A 97 -57.61 -35.25 -18.09
C THR A 97 -56.94 -34.73 -19.37
N GLU A 98 -57.19 -35.35 -20.53
CA GLU A 98 -56.79 -34.86 -21.87
C GLU A 98 -57.41 -33.49 -22.22
N ALA A 99 -58.56 -33.16 -21.63
CA ALA A 99 -59.27 -31.90 -21.79
C ALA A 99 -58.98 -30.88 -20.66
N GLY A 100 -57.97 -31.12 -19.81
CA GLY A 100 -57.54 -30.17 -18.77
C GLY A 100 -58.36 -30.19 -17.48
N PHE A 101 -59.17 -31.23 -17.23
CA PHE A 101 -59.90 -31.44 -15.99
C PHE A 101 -59.08 -32.32 -15.04
N ALA A 102 -58.10 -31.71 -14.38
CA ALA A 102 -57.21 -32.38 -13.42
C ALA A 102 -57.31 -31.84 -11.98
N ASP A 103 -58.28 -30.98 -11.68
CA ASP A 103 -58.63 -30.63 -10.30
C ASP A 103 -59.59 -31.69 -9.72
N GLY A 104 -59.76 -31.74 -8.39
CA GLY A 104 -60.57 -32.73 -7.70
C GLY A 104 -59.83 -34.04 -7.35
N ASN A 105 -60.53 -35.18 -7.48
CA ASN A 105 -60.10 -36.48 -6.94
C ASN A 105 -60.28 -37.64 -7.96
N GLN A 106 -60.34 -38.89 -7.47
CA GLN A 106 -60.44 -40.08 -8.33
C GLN A 106 -61.86 -40.35 -8.88
N THR A 107 -62.92 -39.83 -8.26
CA THR A 107 -64.32 -40.00 -8.71
C THR A 107 -64.92 -38.72 -9.28
N TYR A 108 -64.27 -37.56 -9.12
CA TYR A 108 -64.77 -36.25 -9.54
C TYR A 108 -63.62 -35.39 -10.06
N ARG A 109 -63.74 -34.90 -11.30
CA ARG A 109 -62.73 -34.08 -11.98
C ARG A 109 -63.27 -32.70 -12.36
N ALA A 110 -62.67 -31.64 -11.82
CA ALA A 110 -63.00 -30.26 -12.13
C ALA A 110 -61.98 -29.65 -13.13
N PRO A 111 -62.38 -28.65 -13.93
CA PRO A 111 -61.49 -27.99 -14.89
C PRO A 111 -60.39 -27.22 -14.16
N CYS A 112 -59.16 -27.26 -14.66
CA CYS A 112 -58.08 -26.46 -14.09
C CYS A 112 -58.39 -24.95 -14.21
N PRO A 113 -58.35 -24.17 -13.11
CA PRO A 113 -58.69 -22.74 -13.14
C PRO A 113 -57.63 -21.90 -13.86
N THR A 114 -58.01 -20.68 -14.26
CA THR A 114 -57.07 -19.67 -14.79
C THR A 114 -55.87 -19.48 -13.87
N GLY A 115 -54.68 -19.32 -14.44
CA GLY A 115 -53.39 -19.37 -13.75
C GLY A 115 -52.85 -20.78 -13.52
N THR A 116 -53.54 -21.83 -13.99
CA THR A 116 -53.04 -23.21 -13.92
C THR A 116 -53.12 -23.92 -15.26
N PHE A 117 -52.40 -25.04 -15.39
CA PHE A 117 -52.43 -25.93 -16.55
C PHE A 117 -52.16 -27.38 -16.14
N VAL A 118 -52.52 -28.33 -17.00
CA VAL A 118 -52.07 -29.73 -16.92
C VAL A 118 -50.84 -29.92 -17.82
N PRO A 119 -49.72 -30.44 -17.32
CA PRO A 119 -48.58 -30.79 -18.16
C PRO A 119 -48.95 -31.85 -19.20
N HIS A 120 -48.48 -31.68 -20.44
CA HIS A 120 -48.73 -32.61 -21.53
C HIS A 120 -48.19 -34.03 -21.22
N LEU A 121 -49.08 -35.01 -21.03
CA LEU A 121 -48.71 -36.38 -20.70
C LEU A 121 -48.28 -37.15 -21.95
N LYS A 122 -47.07 -37.74 -21.94
CA LYS A 122 -46.55 -38.50 -23.09
C LYS A 122 -47.35 -39.78 -23.41
N ASN A 123 -48.01 -40.36 -22.42
CA ASN A 123 -48.93 -41.49 -22.56
C ASN A 123 -50.15 -41.24 -21.68
N PHE A 124 -51.33 -41.07 -22.28
CA PHE A 124 -52.60 -40.95 -21.57
C PHE A 124 -53.19 -42.34 -21.26
N GLN A 125 -52.76 -42.90 -20.13
CA GLN A 125 -53.31 -44.12 -19.54
C GLN A 125 -54.01 -43.77 -18.22
N TYR A 126 -54.91 -44.62 -17.74
CA TYR A 126 -55.65 -44.36 -16.50
C TYR A 126 -54.72 -44.10 -15.30
N GLY A 127 -53.59 -44.83 -15.19
CA GLY A 127 -52.61 -44.62 -14.13
C GLY A 127 -51.87 -43.27 -14.21
N THR A 128 -51.48 -42.82 -15.40
CA THR A 128 -50.82 -41.50 -15.56
C THR A 128 -51.82 -40.36 -15.39
N ALA A 129 -53.05 -40.53 -15.88
CA ALA A 129 -54.14 -39.59 -15.65
C ALA A 129 -54.49 -39.44 -14.15
N MET A 130 -54.41 -40.53 -13.35
CA MET A 130 -54.63 -40.46 -11.90
C MET A 130 -53.57 -39.64 -11.15
N MET A 131 -52.37 -39.49 -11.71
CA MET A 131 -51.30 -38.66 -11.14
C MET A 131 -51.38 -37.20 -11.61
N ALA A 132 -52.19 -36.90 -12.63
CA ALA A 132 -52.34 -35.56 -13.17
C ALA A 132 -53.08 -34.63 -12.19
N LYS A 133 -52.53 -33.41 -12.06
CA LYS A 133 -53.03 -32.30 -11.25
C LYS A 133 -52.84 -31.00 -12.01
N CYS A 134 -53.63 -29.98 -11.67
CA CYS A 134 -53.37 -28.62 -12.12
C CYS A 134 -52.10 -28.07 -11.47
N ILE A 135 -51.16 -27.56 -12.27
CA ILE A 135 -49.94 -26.91 -11.82
C ILE A 135 -50.09 -25.39 -12.02
N PRO A 136 -49.81 -24.55 -11.02
CA PRO A 136 -49.83 -23.09 -11.17
C PRO A 136 -48.71 -22.59 -12.08
N CYS A 137 -48.99 -21.57 -12.89
CA CYS A 137 -47.96 -20.88 -13.67
C CYS A 137 -46.93 -20.23 -12.73
N PRO A 138 -45.62 -20.48 -12.93
CA PRO A 138 -44.59 -19.94 -12.04
C PRO A 138 -44.40 -18.43 -12.23
N PRO A 139 -44.03 -17.69 -11.17
CA PRO A 139 -43.74 -16.27 -11.27
C PRO A 139 -42.55 -15.99 -12.18
N GLY A 140 -42.51 -14.79 -12.75
CA GLY A 140 -41.68 -14.46 -13.90
C GLY A 140 -42.53 -14.39 -15.16
N GLY A 141 -42.02 -14.86 -16.30
CA GLY A 141 -42.62 -14.58 -17.60
C GLY A 141 -43.83 -15.41 -18.01
N PHE A 142 -44.72 -15.83 -17.10
CA PHE A 142 -45.77 -16.81 -17.40
C PHE A 142 -47.16 -16.51 -16.80
N TYR A 143 -48.22 -16.76 -17.59
CA TYR A 143 -49.62 -16.69 -17.17
C TYR A 143 -50.48 -17.77 -17.87
N SER A 144 -51.72 -17.99 -17.41
CA SER A 144 -52.72 -18.82 -18.10
C SER A 144 -54.09 -18.15 -17.99
N ASP A 145 -54.63 -17.68 -19.11
CA ASP A 145 -55.94 -17.01 -19.20
C ASP A 145 -57.11 -17.97 -19.42
N SER A 146 -56.80 -19.25 -19.63
CA SER A 146 -57.72 -20.24 -20.18
C SER A 146 -58.02 -21.35 -19.16
N VAL A 147 -59.30 -21.54 -18.88
CA VAL A 147 -59.82 -22.63 -18.04
C VAL A 147 -59.66 -23.97 -18.76
N ALA A 148 -59.30 -25.03 -18.02
CA ALA A 148 -59.06 -26.38 -18.52
C ALA A 148 -57.92 -26.48 -19.57
N THR A 149 -56.80 -25.79 -19.32
CA THR A 149 -55.64 -25.78 -20.21
C THR A 149 -54.75 -27.02 -20.06
N VAL A 150 -54.34 -27.63 -21.18
CA VAL A 150 -53.27 -28.64 -21.26
C VAL A 150 -52.14 -28.10 -22.14
N ALA A 151 -50.91 -28.07 -21.63
CA ALA A 151 -49.75 -27.49 -22.33
C ALA A 151 -48.41 -28.10 -21.86
N GLU A 152 -47.31 -27.81 -22.56
CA GLU A 152 -45.95 -28.11 -22.04
C GLU A 152 -45.49 -27.03 -21.04
N GLU A 153 -45.86 -25.77 -21.26
CA GLU A 153 -45.62 -24.62 -20.38
C GLU A 153 -46.79 -23.63 -20.46
N CYS A 154 -46.87 -22.70 -19.51
CA CYS A 154 -47.85 -21.60 -19.52
C CYS A 154 -47.57 -20.56 -20.63
N LEU A 155 -48.56 -19.73 -20.95
CA LEU A 155 -48.42 -18.64 -21.93
C LEU A 155 -47.36 -17.63 -21.46
N ARG A 156 -46.56 -17.11 -22.40
CA ARG A 156 -45.43 -16.22 -22.09
C ARG A 156 -45.85 -14.76 -22.05
N CYS A 157 -45.38 -14.03 -21.04
CA CYS A 157 -45.47 -12.57 -20.99
C CYS A 157 -44.68 -11.91 -22.15
N ASN A 158 -45.11 -10.71 -22.54
CA ASN A 158 -44.47 -9.88 -23.56
C ASN A 158 -43.01 -9.52 -23.18
N LEU A 159 -42.21 -9.12 -24.18
CA LEU A 159 -40.85 -8.61 -23.94
C LEU A 159 -40.87 -7.47 -22.92
N GLY A 160 -40.00 -7.55 -21.91
CA GLY A 160 -39.92 -6.55 -20.85
C GLY A 160 -41.07 -6.57 -19.85
N THR A 161 -41.84 -7.66 -19.77
CA THR A 161 -42.89 -7.85 -18.75
C THR A 161 -42.77 -9.17 -18.00
N TYR A 162 -43.38 -9.27 -16.81
CA TYR A 162 -43.39 -10.46 -15.95
C TYR A 162 -44.56 -10.41 -14.95
N VAL A 163 -45.01 -11.56 -14.48
CA VAL A 163 -45.89 -11.69 -13.32
C VAL A 163 -45.02 -11.71 -12.05
N PRO A 164 -45.16 -10.74 -11.12
CA PRO A 164 -44.42 -10.76 -9.86
C PRO A 164 -44.93 -11.87 -8.90
N PRO A 165 -44.13 -12.32 -7.92
CA PRO A 165 -44.50 -13.41 -7.00
C PRO A 165 -45.84 -13.23 -6.28
N GLU A 166 -46.18 -11.99 -5.90
CA GLU A 166 -47.41 -11.58 -5.23
C GLU A 166 -48.67 -11.70 -6.10
N ASN A 167 -48.53 -11.59 -7.43
CA ASN A 167 -49.62 -11.77 -8.40
C ASN A 167 -49.65 -13.19 -9.00
N ALA A 168 -48.76 -14.08 -8.56
CA ALA A 168 -48.64 -15.43 -9.13
C ALA A 168 -49.64 -16.42 -8.49
N PRO A 169 -50.23 -17.34 -9.28
CA PRO A 169 -50.06 -17.48 -10.72
C PRO A 169 -50.88 -16.47 -11.52
N GLY A 170 -50.30 -15.90 -12.58
CA GLY A 170 -50.96 -14.95 -13.47
C GLY A 170 -52.14 -15.59 -14.22
N LYS A 171 -53.31 -14.96 -14.14
CA LYS A 171 -54.61 -15.44 -14.62
C LYS A 171 -55.07 -14.74 -15.91
N LYS A 172 -54.33 -13.73 -16.37
CA LYS A 172 -54.59 -12.95 -17.60
C LYS A 172 -53.31 -12.25 -18.03
N VAL A 173 -53.23 -11.85 -19.31
CA VAL A 173 -52.07 -11.10 -19.86
C VAL A 173 -51.82 -9.76 -19.14
N LEU A 174 -52.85 -9.18 -18.50
CA LEU A 174 -52.76 -7.95 -17.71
C LEU A 174 -52.06 -8.15 -16.34
N ASP A 175 -51.78 -9.38 -15.92
CA ASP A 175 -50.97 -9.66 -14.73
C ASP A 175 -49.45 -9.63 -15.04
N CYS A 176 -49.08 -9.52 -16.33
CA CYS A 176 -47.70 -9.30 -16.77
C CYS A 176 -47.35 -7.81 -16.65
N GLU A 177 -46.81 -7.41 -15.50
CA GLU A 177 -46.35 -6.05 -15.21
C GLU A 177 -45.02 -5.72 -15.90
N VAL A 178 -44.68 -4.42 -15.99
CA VAL A 178 -43.43 -3.96 -16.61
C VAL A 178 -42.23 -4.33 -15.73
N CYS A 179 -41.15 -4.81 -16.36
CA CYS A 179 -39.93 -5.20 -15.67
C CYS A 179 -39.32 -4.05 -14.83
N PRO A 180 -38.78 -4.32 -13.62
CA PRO A 180 -38.25 -3.30 -12.71
C PRO A 180 -37.09 -2.45 -13.26
N THR A 181 -36.80 -1.33 -12.60
CA THR A 181 -35.69 -0.43 -12.94
C THR A 181 -34.34 -1.17 -12.95
N GLY A 182 -33.43 -0.76 -13.85
CA GLY A 182 -32.12 -1.39 -14.03
C GLY A 182 -32.13 -2.74 -14.77
N THR A 183 -33.31 -3.23 -15.19
CA THR A 183 -33.46 -4.46 -15.99
C THR A 183 -33.53 -4.19 -17.51
N ARG A 184 -33.48 -5.26 -18.30
CA ARG A 184 -33.57 -5.24 -19.76
C ARG A 184 -35.01 -5.46 -20.23
N THR A 185 -35.62 -4.43 -20.78
CA THR A 185 -36.96 -4.47 -21.40
C THR A 185 -37.01 -5.23 -22.74
N ASN A 186 -35.86 -5.56 -23.34
CA ASN A 186 -35.80 -6.15 -24.69
C ASN A 186 -35.74 -7.69 -24.72
N LEU A 187 -36.08 -8.37 -23.61
CA LEU A 187 -36.02 -9.83 -23.45
C LEU A 187 -37.29 -10.37 -22.80
N HIS A 188 -37.60 -11.65 -23.03
CA HIS A 188 -38.56 -12.37 -22.17
C HIS A 188 -37.92 -12.68 -20.81
N SER A 189 -38.73 -12.62 -19.76
CA SER A 189 -38.34 -12.84 -18.37
C SER A 189 -38.24 -14.34 -18.01
N GLY A 190 -39.21 -15.16 -18.45
CA GLY A 190 -39.26 -16.61 -18.16
C GLY A 190 -39.15 -16.92 -16.66
N HIS A 191 -38.66 -18.11 -16.28
CA HIS A 191 -38.45 -18.45 -14.85
C HIS A 191 -37.32 -17.62 -14.21
N ARG A 192 -36.48 -16.98 -15.02
CA ARG A 192 -35.33 -16.19 -14.59
C ARG A 192 -35.69 -14.76 -14.14
N ALA A 193 -36.95 -14.37 -14.34
CA ALA A 193 -37.44 -13.00 -14.25
C ALA A 193 -36.64 -12.03 -15.14
N CYS A 194 -36.92 -10.73 -15.02
CA CYS A 194 -36.26 -9.67 -15.78
C CYS A 194 -34.75 -9.67 -15.52
N LYS A 195 -33.94 -9.79 -16.58
CA LYS A 195 -32.46 -9.80 -16.48
C LYS A 195 -31.91 -8.38 -16.34
N CYS A 196 -30.88 -8.16 -15.53
CA CYS A 196 -30.26 -6.84 -15.34
C CYS A 196 -29.52 -6.34 -16.59
N ILE A 197 -29.30 -5.02 -16.64
CA ILE A 197 -28.33 -4.39 -17.53
C ILE A 197 -26.90 -4.86 -17.17
N LYS A 198 -25.97 -4.87 -18.13
CA LYS A 198 -24.55 -5.22 -17.86
C LYS A 198 -23.96 -4.21 -16.86
N GLY A 199 -23.24 -4.70 -15.85
CA GLY A 199 -22.67 -3.86 -14.79
C GLY A 199 -23.68 -3.40 -13.73
N PHE A 200 -24.84 -4.05 -13.64
CA PHE A 200 -25.81 -3.88 -12.56
C PHE A 200 -25.88 -5.15 -11.70
N HIS A 201 -26.26 -5.01 -10.44
CA HIS A 201 -26.53 -6.12 -9.50
C HIS A 201 -27.90 -5.95 -8.84
N ARG A 202 -28.33 -6.94 -8.05
CA ARG A 202 -29.55 -6.84 -7.23
C ARG A 202 -29.53 -7.78 -6.03
N ASN A 203 -30.42 -7.52 -5.09
CA ASN A 203 -30.62 -8.32 -3.87
C ASN A 203 -31.94 -9.13 -3.89
N ASP A 204 -32.70 -9.11 -5.00
CA ASP A 204 -33.92 -9.89 -5.19
C ASP A 204 -34.02 -10.42 -6.65
N ARG A 205 -34.41 -11.68 -6.84
CA ARG A 205 -34.68 -12.34 -8.13
C ARG A 205 -35.83 -11.69 -8.91
N PHE A 206 -36.76 -11.01 -8.24
CA PHE A 206 -37.93 -10.37 -8.86
C PHE A 206 -37.94 -8.83 -8.70
N GLY A 207 -37.02 -8.28 -7.91
CA GLY A 207 -36.87 -6.83 -7.69
C GLY A 207 -35.94 -6.10 -8.69
N PRO A 208 -35.73 -4.78 -8.48
CA PRO A 208 -34.92 -3.90 -9.32
C PRO A 208 -33.42 -4.21 -9.29
N CYS A 209 -32.69 -3.68 -10.26
CA CYS A 209 -31.23 -3.71 -10.32
C CYS A 209 -30.61 -2.33 -10.10
N GLU A 210 -29.48 -2.30 -9.38
CA GLU A 210 -28.68 -1.12 -9.06
C GLU A 210 -27.35 -1.12 -9.83
N SER A 211 -26.83 0.05 -10.16
CA SER A 211 -25.55 0.20 -10.87
C SER A 211 -24.37 -0.17 -9.96
N CYS A 212 -23.43 -0.99 -10.46
CA CYS A 212 -22.32 -1.48 -9.65
C CYS A 212 -21.47 -0.37 -9.01
N PRO A 213 -21.25 -0.39 -7.68
CA PRO A 213 -20.32 0.52 -7.03
C PRO A 213 -18.89 0.32 -7.57
N SER A 214 -18.34 1.34 -8.24
CA SER A 214 -17.08 1.23 -8.99
C SER A 214 -15.86 0.88 -8.11
N LYS A 215 -15.85 1.34 -6.85
CA LYS A 215 -14.76 1.20 -5.90
C LYS A 215 -14.74 -0.19 -5.24
N GLY A 216 -13.79 -1.03 -5.64
CA GLY A 216 -13.47 -2.30 -4.99
C GLY A 216 -14.41 -3.49 -5.29
N LEU A 217 -15.59 -3.25 -5.87
CA LEU A 217 -16.57 -4.29 -6.17
C LEU A 217 -16.68 -4.55 -7.69
N ASP A 218 -16.96 -5.79 -8.05
CA ASP A 218 -17.19 -6.24 -9.43
C ASP A 218 -18.56 -6.93 -9.50
N CYS A 219 -19.37 -6.60 -10.51
CA CYS A 219 -20.77 -7.04 -10.59
C CYS A 219 -20.98 -7.90 -11.83
N LEU A 220 -20.89 -9.21 -11.63
CA LEU A 220 -20.97 -10.23 -12.67
C LEU A 220 -22.20 -11.10 -12.47
N ASN A 221 -22.96 -11.32 -13.55
CA ASN A 221 -24.18 -12.13 -13.57
C ASN A 221 -25.22 -11.68 -12.53
N GLU A 222 -25.45 -10.37 -12.42
CA GLU A 222 -26.38 -9.73 -11.47
C GLU A 222 -25.97 -9.84 -9.99
N SER A 223 -24.79 -10.40 -9.70
CA SER A 223 -24.25 -10.59 -8.35
C SER A 223 -22.97 -9.78 -8.13
N VAL A 224 -22.80 -9.22 -6.94
CA VAL A 224 -21.59 -8.51 -6.49
C VAL A 224 -20.54 -9.49 -5.97
N SER A 225 -19.28 -9.25 -6.30
CA SER A 225 -18.09 -9.92 -5.81
C SER A 225 -16.98 -8.88 -5.54
N LEU A 226 -15.96 -9.26 -4.77
CA LEU A 226 -14.84 -8.38 -4.44
C LEU A 226 -13.76 -8.41 -5.55
N LYS A 227 -13.30 -7.23 -6.00
CA LYS A 227 -12.21 -7.11 -7.00
C LYS A 227 -10.89 -7.66 -6.44
N LYS A 228 -10.04 -8.19 -7.32
CA LYS A 228 -8.64 -8.53 -6.98
C LYS A 228 -7.91 -7.29 -6.48
N GLY A 229 -7.07 -7.44 -5.46
CA GLY A 229 -6.39 -6.35 -4.77
C GLY A 229 -7.22 -5.62 -3.70
N TYR A 230 -8.44 -6.09 -3.42
CA TYR A 230 -9.27 -5.63 -2.31
C TYR A 230 -9.52 -6.76 -1.31
N TYR A 231 -9.77 -6.38 -0.06
CA TYR A 231 -10.11 -7.24 1.07
C TYR A 231 -11.43 -6.80 1.71
N TRP A 232 -12.22 -7.76 2.17
CA TRP A 232 -13.36 -7.49 3.06
C TRP A 232 -13.54 -8.61 4.08
N GLN A 233 -14.35 -8.37 5.12
CA GLN A 233 -14.65 -9.39 6.13
C GLN A 233 -16.15 -9.43 6.42
N TRP A 234 -16.72 -10.64 6.39
CA TRP A 234 -18.11 -10.87 6.72
C TRP A 234 -18.30 -10.90 8.24
N ASN A 235 -19.32 -10.20 8.73
CA ASN A 235 -19.70 -10.22 10.15
C ASN A 235 -20.25 -11.57 10.61
N SER A 236 -20.83 -12.36 9.69
CA SER A 236 -21.37 -13.68 9.98
C SER A 236 -21.17 -14.65 8.80
N GLN A 237 -20.70 -15.86 9.12
CA GLN A 237 -20.62 -16.96 8.15
C GLN A 237 -22.00 -17.41 7.67
N MET A 238 -23.08 -17.10 8.41
CA MET A 238 -24.46 -17.31 7.93
C MET A 238 -24.85 -16.28 6.87
N ASN A 239 -24.60 -14.99 7.11
CA ASN A 239 -24.86 -13.91 6.16
C ASN A 239 -24.12 -14.16 4.83
N ARG A 240 -22.85 -14.58 4.93
CA ARG A 240 -22.03 -14.98 3.77
C ARG A 240 -22.64 -16.15 3.00
N ARG A 241 -23.06 -17.22 3.69
CA ARG A 241 -23.68 -18.41 3.07
C ARG A 241 -25.04 -18.10 2.44
N ALA A 242 -25.84 -17.22 3.06
CA ALA A 242 -27.10 -16.76 2.49
C ALA A 242 -26.88 -15.97 1.19
N TYR A 243 -25.93 -15.05 1.18
CA TYR A 243 -25.56 -14.32 -0.05
C TYR A 243 -24.96 -15.24 -1.12
N GLU A 244 -24.11 -16.20 -0.73
CA GLU A 244 -23.54 -17.20 -1.64
C GLU A 244 -24.63 -18.11 -2.25
N ALA A 245 -25.66 -18.47 -1.49
CA ALA A 245 -26.82 -19.22 -1.98
C ALA A 245 -27.66 -18.38 -2.96
N PHE A 246 -28.00 -17.14 -2.60
CA PHE A 246 -28.71 -16.19 -3.47
C PHE A 246 -27.97 -15.95 -4.79
N ALA A 247 -26.66 -15.67 -4.75
CA ALA A 247 -25.82 -15.45 -5.94
C ALA A 247 -25.64 -16.70 -6.83
N LYS A 248 -25.82 -17.91 -6.28
CA LYS A 248 -25.94 -19.16 -7.07
C LYS A 248 -27.34 -19.33 -7.64
N ASN A 249 -28.39 -19.02 -6.87
CA ASN A 249 -29.78 -19.09 -7.27
C ASN A 249 -30.09 -18.15 -8.46
N LEU A 250 -29.47 -16.97 -8.48
CA LEU A 250 -29.47 -16.02 -9.62
C LEU A 250 -28.88 -16.60 -10.92
N LYS A 251 -28.27 -17.79 -10.94
CA LYS A 251 -27.75 -18.44 -12.16
C LYS A 251 -28.68 -19.50 -12.74
N ILE A 252 -29.79 -19.79 -12.06
CA ILE A 252 -30.77 -20.82 -12.44
C ILE A 252 -31.85 -20.19 -13.32
N GLU A 253 -31.95 -20.60 -14.60
CA GLU A 253 -32.86 -20.00 -15.59
C GLU A 253 -34.18 -20.77 -15.83
N ASN A 254 -34.33 -21.95 -15.22
CA ASN A 254 -35.53 -22.80 -15.22
C ASN A 254 -36.27 -22.74 -13.86
N ASP A 255 -37.38 -23.47 -13.72
CA ASP A 255 -38.20 -23.46 -12.49
C ASP A 255 -37.54 -24.16 -11.28
N THR A 256 -36.44 -24.89 -11.46
CA THR A 256 -35.74 -25.60 -10.36
C THR A 256 -34.90 -24.65 -9.48
N TYR A 257 -35.31 -23.39 -9.37
CA TYR A 257 -34.67 -22.38 -8.53
C TYR A 257 -35.17 -22.48 -7.08
N LEU A 258 -34.31 -22.10 -6.14
CA LEU A 258 -34.59 -22.23 -4.72
C LEU A 258 -35.50 -21.08 -4.25
N ARG A 259 -36.79 -21.39 -4.07
CA ARG A 259 -37.83 -20.43 -3.65
C ARG A 259 -37.60 -19.82 -2.26
N ASN A 260 -36.72 -20.41 -1.44
CA ASN A 260 -36.34 -19.91 -0.10
C ASN A 260 -35.14 -18.93 -0.10
N SER A 261 -34.52 -18.68 -1.26
CA SER A 261 -33.32 -17.84 -1.40
C SER A 261 -33.41 -16.97 -2.66
N THR A 262 -34.63 -16.51 -2.96
CA THR A 262 -34.93 -15.57 -4.06
C THR A 262 -34.48 -14.15 -3.75
N SER A 263 -34.33 -13.78 -2.48
CA SER A 263 -33.84 -12.48 -2.03
C SER A 263 -32.76 -12.61 -0.95
N TYR A 264 -32.08 -11.50 -0.70
CA TYR A 264 -31.03 -11.36 0.30
C TYR A 264 -31.20 -10.03 1.05
N ASN A 265 -31.64 -10.12 2.32
CA ASN A 265 -31.97 -8.96 3.15
C ASN A 265 -30.81 -8.50 4.06
N GLY A 266 -29.60 -9.04 3.88
CA GLY A 266 -28.40 -8.57 4.57
C GLY A 266 -27.68 -7.47 3.78
N THR A 267 -26.59 -6.95 4.33
CA THR A 267 -25.71 -5.99 3.63
C THR A 267 -24.39 -6.64 3.20
N LEU A 268 -23.73 -6.02 2.23
CA LEU A 268 -22.41 -6.44 1.76
C LEU A 268 -21.31 -5.78 2.59
N PRO A 269 -20.22 -6.50 2.93
CA PRO A 269 -19.08 -5.93 3.64
C PRO A 269 -18.44 -4.73 2.91
N ILE A 270 -17.80 -3.85 3.68
CA ILE A 270 -17.07 -2.70 3.15
C ILE A 270 -15.76 -3.19 2.46
N PRO A 271 -15.49 -2.81 1.18
CA PRO A 271 -14.27 -3.18 0.49
C PRO A 271 -13.09 -2.25 0.83
N TYR A 272 -12.02 -2.80 1.38
CA TYR A 272 -10.75 -2.11 1.64
C TYR A 272 -9.75 -2.44 0.53
N GLN A 273 -8.96 -1.46 0.10
CA GLN A 273 -7.84 -1.73 -0.81
C GLN A 273 -6.69 -2.36 -0.01
N CYS A 274 -6.08 -3.42 -0.53
CA CYS A 274 -4.96 -4.06 0.15
C CYS A 274 -3.65 -3.29 -0.10
N PRO A 275 -2.74 -3.21 0.89
CA PRO A 275 -1.40 -2.63 0.68
C PRO A 275 -0.68 -3.37 -0.44
N GLN A 276 -0.69 -4.71 -0.40
CA GLN A 276 -0.25 -5.56 -1.51
C GLN A 276 -1.43 -6.02 -2.39
N VAL A 277 -1.57 -5.39 -3.55
CA VAL A 277 -2.56 -5.75 -4.61
C VAL A 277 -2.41 -7.20 -5.09
N VAL A 278 -1.23 -7.81 -4.92
CA VAL A 278 -0.98 -9.22 -5.26
C VAL A 278 -1.35 -10.20 -4.15
N ALA A 279 -1.41 -9.77 -2.90
CA ALA A 279 -1.72 -10.61 -1.75
C ALA A 279 -3.23 -10.93 -1.67
N CYS A 280 -4.09 -10.00 -2.10
CA CYS A 280 -5.54 -10.17 -2.10
C CYS A 280 -6.06 -10.67 -3.45
N LEU A 281 -6.59 -11.89 -3.51
CA LEU A 281 -7.19 -12.48 -4.71
C LEU A 281 -8.62 -11.98 -4.98
N GLY A 282 -9.29 -11.43 -3.95
CA GLY A 282 -10.69 -10.99 -4.03
C GLY A 282 -11.70 -12.13 -3.86
N GLY A 283 -12.85 -12.01 -4.52
CA GLY A 283 -13.96 -12.97 -4.42
C GLY A 283 -14.76 -12.85 -3.11
N LEU A 284 -15.89 -13.57 -3.01
CA LEU A 284 -16.77 -13.55 -1.81
C LEU A 284 -16.00 -13.82 -0.51
N GLU A 285 -15.09 -14.79 -0.52
CA GLU A 285 -14.31 -15.18 0.67
C GLU A 285 -13.07 -14.31 0.92
N SER A 286 -12.78 -13.30 0.07
CA SER A 286 -11.61 -12.41 0.19
C SER A 286 -10.28 -13.17 0.37
N LYS A 287 -10.01 -14.15 -0.52
CA LYS A 287 -8.89 -15.08 -0.33
C LYS A 287 -7.54 -14.40 -0.47
N CYS A 288 -6.61 -14.79 0.40
CA CYS A 288 -5.21 -14.41 0.30
C CYS A 288 -4.46 -15.32 -0.69
N ALA A 289 -3.37 -14.79 -1.24
CA ALA A 289 -2.38 -15.56 -2.00
C ALA A 289 -1.54 -16.44 -1.05
N LYS A 290 -0.95 -17.52 -1.58
CA LYS A 290 -0.09 -18.44 -0.81
C LYS A 290 1.04 -17.68 -0.09
N GLY A 291 1.24 -17.95 1.19
CA GLY A 291 2.20 -17.24 2.04
C GLY A 291 1.64 -16.02 2.78
N TYR A 292 0.39 -15.63 2.50
CA TYR A 292 -0.28 -14.46 3.09
C TYR A 292 -1.58 -14.87 3.79
N THR A 293 -1.90 -14.20 4.91
CA THR A 293 -3.07 -14.46 5.74
C THR A 293 -3.47 -13.20 6.53
N GLY A 294 -4.50 -13.31 7.37
CA GLY A 294 -4.95 -12.25 8.27
C GLY A 294 -5.66 -11.06 7.59
N PRO A 295 -5.85 -9.95 8.32
CA PRO A 295 -6.48 -8.73 7.79
C PRO A 295 -5.68 -8.14 6.63
N LEU A 296 -6.38 -7.69 5.58
CA LEU A 296 -5.82 -7.17 4.33
C LEU A 296 -4.81 -8.12 3.62
N CYS A 297 -4.76 -9.39 4.02
CA CYS A 297 -3.73 -10.35 3.62
C CYS A 297 -2.28 -9.87 3.89
N GLU A 298 -2.06 -9.13 4.97
CA GLU A 298 -0.79 -8.43 5.27
C GLU A 298 0.03 -9.10 6.40
N VAL A 299 -0.44 -10.25 6.90
CA VAL A 299 0.27 -11.17 7.82
C VAL A 299 0.83 -12.34 7.02
N CYS A 300 2.00 -12.87 7.38
CA CYS A 300 2.56 -14.04 6.71
C CYS A 300 2.04 -15.36 7.28
N GLU A 301 1.89 -16.35 6.41
CA GLU A 301 1.51 -17.73 6.75
C GLU A 301 2.67 -18.47 7.46
N ASP A 302 2.38 -19.50 8.27
CA ASP A 302 3.43 -20.27 8.95
C ASP A 302 4.43 -20.87 7.93
N GLY A 303 5.73 -20.76 8.22
CA GLY A 303 6.80 -21.10 7.25
C GLY A 303 7.11 -20.01 6.23
N PHE A 304 6.48 -18.84 6.33
CA PHE A 304 6.85 -17.60 5.63
C PHE A 304 7.22 -16.50 6.64
N TYR A 305 8.00 -15.52 6.20
CA TYR A 305 8.36 -14.34 6.99
C TYR A 305 8.25 -13.07 6.12
N LYS A 306 8.06 -11.93 6.77
CA LYS A 306 7.91 -10.63 6.12
C LYS A 306 9.29 -10.03 5.81
N ARG A 307 9.57 -9.78 4.53
CA ARG A 307 10.76 -9.03 4.06
C ARG A 307 10.29 -7.78 3.31
N VAL A 308 10.70 -6.61 3.81
CA VAL A 308 10.26 -5.27 3.37
C VAL A 308 8.73 -5.16 3.19
N LEU A 309 8.21 -5.50 2.00
CA LEU A 309 6.80 -5.41 1.62
C LEU A 309 6.13 -6.77 1.28
N SER A 310 6.83 -7.91 1.39
CA SER A 310 6.31 -9.19 0.90
C SER A 310 6.62 -10.38 1.81
N CYS A 311 5.72 -11.36 1.86
CA CYS A 311 5.96 -12.63 2.53
C CYS A 311 6.82 -13.54 1.64
N LYS A 312 7.95 -14.01 2.16
CA LYS A 312 8.86 -14.96 1.51
C LYS A 312 8.89 -16.26 2.31
N SER A 313 9.01 -17.41 1.64
CA SER A 313 9.19 -18.70 2.32
C SER A 313 10.50 -18.71 3.11
N CYS A 314 10.49 -19.30 4.31
CA CYS A 314 11.66 -19.42 5.16
C CYS A 314 12.84 -20.11 4.40
N PRO A 315 14.06 -19.55 4.44
CA PRO A 315 15.25 -20.24 3.96
C PRO A 315 15.58 -21.44 4.85
N SER A 316 16.41 -22.37 4.36
CA SER A 316 16.85 -23.52 5.15
C SER A 316 17.64 -23.10 6.39
N SER A 317 17.47 -23.81 7.50
CA SER A 317 18.12 -23.48 8.78
C SER A 317 19.64 -23.39 8.66
N THR A 318 20.25 -24.26 7.84
CA THR A 318 21.69 -24.23 7.51
C THR A 318 22.10 -22.91 6.86
N TRP A 319 21.30 -22.35 5.94
CA TRP A 319 21.59 -21.06 5.31
C TRP A 319 21.48 -19.90 6.32
N VAL A 320 20.48 -19.93 7.21
CA VAL A 320 20.34 -18.93 8.28
C VAL A 320 21.54 -18.98 9.24
N ILE A 321 22.00 -20.18 9.60
CA ILE A 321 23.20 -20.38 10.42
C ILE A 321 24.45 -19.86 9.69
N VAL A 322 24.62 -20.14 8.40
CA VAL A 322 25.73 -19.59 7.59
C VAL A 322 25.68 -18.05 7.55
N GLN A 323 24.50 -17.45 7.38
CA GLN A 323 24.34 -15.99 7.43
C GLN A 323 24.70 -15.41 8.81
N LEU A 324 24.31 -16.06 9.90
CA LEU A 324 24.68 -15.67 11.26
C LEU A 324 26.20 -15.80 11.52
N CYS A 325 26.82 -16.88 11.05
CA CYS A 325 28.26 -17.09 11.17
C CYS A 325 29.08 -16.09 10.34
N LEU A 326 28.63 -15.77 9.12
CA LEU A 326 29.26 -14.75 8.28
C LEU A 326 29.11 -13.34 8.87
N LEU A 327 27.94 -13.00 9.41
CA LEU A 327 27.69 -11.71 10.05
C LEU A 327 28.46 -11.57 11.36
N GLY A 328 28.47 -12.63 12.20
CA GLY A 328 29.27 -12.68 13.43
C GLY A 328 30.78 -12.61 13.16
N GLY A 329 31.27 -13.39 12.19
CA GLY A 329 32.67 -13.34 11.74
C GLY A 329 33.05 -11.98 11.17
N GLY A 330 32.17 -11.36 10.39
CA GLY A 330 32.34 -9.99 9.90
C GLY A 330 32.44 -8.96 11.03
N VAL A 331 31.56 -9.04 12.05
CA VAL A 331 31.61 -8.18 13.24
C VAL A 331 32.90 -8.41 14.05
N VAL A 332 33.32 -9.66 14.26
CA VAL A 332 34.58 -9.98 14.94
C VAL A 332 35.80 -9.45 14.16
N LEU A 333 35.81 -9.56 12.83
CA LEU A 333 36.84 -8.97 11.98
C LEU A 333 36.87 -7.45 12.11
N LEU A 334 35.70 -6.79 12.08
CA LEU A 334 35.57 -5.33 12.21
C LEU A 334 36.06 -4.86 13.59
N ILE A 335 35.68 -5.55 14.66
CA ILE A 335 36.20 -5.31 16.03
C ILE A 335 37.72 -5.52 16.08
N GLY A 336 38.24 -6.58 15.44
CA GLY A 336 39.68 -6.83 15.33
C GLY A 336 40.44 -5.68 14.64
N ILE A 337 39.90 -5.16 13.54
CA ILE A 337 40.45 -4.01 12.79
C ILE A 337 40.36 -2.72 13.63
N LEU A 338 39.27 -2.51 14.37
CA LEU A 338 39.09 -1.35 15.28
C LEU A 338 40.03 -1.39 16.50
N ILE A 339 40.34 -2.59 17.01
CA ILE A 339 41.35 -2.80 18.06
C ILE A 339 42.77 -2.63 17.51
N TRP A 340 43.05 -3.13 16.29
CA TRP A 340 44.36 -3.04 15.66
C TRP A 340 44.73 -1.60 15.25
N SER A 341 43.79 -0.87 14.64
CA SER A 341 43.95 0.55 14.31
C SER A 341 44.14 1.43 15.55
N GLY A 342 43.45 1.13 16.65
CA GLY A 342 43.63 1.79 17.95
C GLY A 342 44.99 1.56 18.63
N ARG A 343 45.90 0.77 18.04
CA ARG A 343 47.28 0.56 18.52
C ARG A 343 48.34 1.31 17.72
N ARG A 344 47.99 2.05 16.65
CA ARG A 344 48.95 2.93 15.96
C ARG A 344 49.00 4.29 16.64
N GLU A 345 50.20 4.87 16.69
CA GLU A 345 50.42 6.20 17.23
C GLU A 345 49.64 7.27 16.44
N LYS A 346 49.04 8.22 17.15
CA LYS A 346 48.29 9.33 16.57
C LYS A 346 49.25 10.34 15.94
N SER A 347 49.67 10.11 14.70
CA SER A 347 50.38 11.12 13.88
C SER A 347 49.51 12.37 13.76
N LYS A 348 50.06 13.54 14.12
CA LYS A 348 49.28 14.77 14.34
C LYS A 348 48.68 15.42 13.08
N GLU A 349 49.09 15.01 11.87
CA GLU A 349 48.81 15.76 10.63
C GLU A 349 47.79 15.14 9.66
N LYS A 350 47.40 13.86 9.81
CA LYS A 350 46.49 13.18 8.85
C LYS A 350 45.35 12.46 9.55
N ARG A 351 44.11 12.64 9.06
CA ARG A 351 42.93 11.88 9.50
C ARG A 351 43.21 10.37 9.45
N PRO A 352 42.80 9.57 10.44
CA PRO A 352 42.97 8.12 10.36
C PRO A 352 42.13 7.51 9.23
N LEU A 353 42.73 6.57 8.51
CA LEU A 353 42.08 5.74 7.48
C LEU A 353 40.73 5.13 7.92
N VAL A 354 40.59 4.77 9.20
CA VAL A 354 39.36 4.22 9.76
C VAL A 354 38.23 5.25 9.78
N ASP A 355 38.52 6.49 10.14
CA ASP A 355 37.50 7.54 10.24
C ASP A 355 37.05 8.01 8.85
N ILE A 356 37.95 7.99 7.85
CA ILE A 356 37.60 8.15 6.42
C ILE A 356 36.67 7.01 5.93
N LEU A 357 36.96 5.76 6.30
CA LEU A 357 36.07 4.63 5.97
C LEU A 357 34.70 4.76 6.66
N LEU A 358 34.67 5.15 7.93
CA LEU A 358 33.44 5.37 8.69
C LEU A 358 32.62 6.55 8.12
N ALA A 359 33.27 7.65 7.70
CA ALA A 359 32.61 8.79 7.06
C ALA A 359 31.83 8.38 5.80
N ARG A 360 32.47 7.60 4.92
CA ARG A 360 31.86 7.14 3.66
C ARG A 360 30.82 6.06 3.90
N LEU A 361 31.07 5.15 4.85
CA LEU A 361 30.11 4.11 5.24
C LEU A 361 28.85 4.72 5.88
N LYS A 362 28.97 5.79 6.69
CA LYS A 362 27.82 6.55 7.22
C LYS A 362 26.91 7.10 6.12
N ILE A 363 27.49 7.65 5.05
CA ILE A 363 26.74 8.20 3.91
C ILE A 363 25.98 7.07 3.20
N VAL A 364 26.65 5.96 2.88
CA VAL A 364 26.04 4.81 2.20
C VAL A 364 24.95 4.14 3.06
N ILE A 365 25.20 3.93 4.36
CA ILE A 365 24.19 3.40 5.30
C ILE A 365 23.02 4.39 5.40
N GLY A 366 23.28 5.69 5.55
CA GLY A 366 22.26 6.73 5.65
C GLY A 366 21.37 6.84 4.41
N PHE A 367 21.95 6.67 3.22
CA PHE A 367 21.22 6.59 1.96
C PHE A 367 20.27 5.38 1.94
N TYR A 368 20.77 4.18 2.25
CA TYR A 368 19.95 2.97 2.25
C TYR A 368 18.94 2.89 3.40
N GLN A 369 19.20 3.53 4.55
CA GLN A 369 18.22 3.75 5.61
C GLN A 369 17.01 4.55 5.10
N VAL A 370 17.26 5.67 4.41
CA VAL A 370 16.19 6.54 3.91
C VAL A 370 15.44 5.90 2.74
N THR A 371 16.15 5.33 1.75
CA THR A 371 15.52 4.67 0.60
C THR A 371 14.65 3.47 1.01
N SER A 372 15.13 2.63 1.93
CA SER A 372 14.35 1.51 2.48
C SER A 372 13.10 1.99 3.24
N GLY A 373 13.27 2.97 4.14
CA GLY A 373 12.15 3.52 4.91
C GLY A 373 11.10 4.25 4.05
N ILE A 374 11.50 4.84 2.92
CA ILE A 374 10.58 5.44 1.93
C ILE A 374 9.74 4.38 1.23
N VAL A 375 10.34 3.27 0.78
CA VAL A 375 9.62 2.15 0.15
C VAL A 375 8.58 1.58 1.12
N GLU A 376 8.96 1.39 2.39
CA GLU A 376 8.09 0.85 3.43
C GLU A 376 7.01 1.83 3.91
N ALA A 377 7.30 3.14 4.00
CA ALA A 377 6.33 4.17 4.37
C ALA A 377 5.25 4.39 3.29
N PHE A 378 5.54 4.04 2.04
CA PHE A 378 4.67 4.28 0.88
C PHE A 378 4.22 2.98 0.20
N VAL A 379 3.77 1.97 0.97
CA VAL A 379 3.31 0.66 0.46
C VAL A 379 2.29 0.75 -0.69
N TYR A 380 1.42 1.77 -0.66
CA TYR A 380 0.41 2.00 -1.70
C TYR A 380 0.97 2.46 -3.06
N VAL A 381 2.25 2.84 -3.14
CA VAL A 381 2.92 3.15 -4.41
C VAL A 381 3.42 1.84 -4.99
N LYS A 382 3.10 1.57 -6.26
CA LYS A 382 3.62 0.41 -6.99
C LYS A 382 5.07 0.68 -7.42
N TRP A 383 5.97 0.66 -6.45
CA TRP A 383 7.40 0.85 -6.66
C TRP A 383 7.95 -0.14 -7.71
N PRO A 384 8.92 0.26 -8.56
CA PRO A 384 9.50 -0.65 -9.52
C PRO A 384 10.21 -1.81 -8.81
N SER A 385 10.19 -3.01 -9.40
CA SER A 385 10.75 -4.22 -8.78
C SER A 385 12.21 -4.04 -8.34
N SER A 386 12.98 -3.26 -9.10
CA SER A 386 14.35 -2.85 -8.77
C SER A 386 14.47 -2.11 -7.43
N LEU A 387 13.55 -1.18 -7.13
CA LEU A 387 13.59 -0.41 -5.87
C LEU A 387 13.15 -1.27 -4.67
N SER A 388 12.21 -2.20 -4.88
CA SER A 388 11.88 -3.21 -3.87
C SER A 388 13.08 -4.12 -3.56
N MET A 389 13.82 -4.54 -4.59
CA MET A 389 15.05 -5.33 -4.44
C MET A 389 16.16 -4.54 -3.71
N ILE A 390 16.31 -3.25 -4.00
CA ILE A 390 17.20 -2.35 -3.25
C ILE A 390 16.77 -2.28 -1.77
N GLY A 391 15.47 -2.24 -1.49
CA GLY A 391 14.94 -2.36 -0.13
C GLY A 391 15.35 -3.66 0.57
N ASP A 392 15.21 -4.82 -0.11
CA ASP A 392 15.56 -6.14 0.42
C ASP A 392 17.05 -6.24 0.82
N TYR A 393 17.96 -5.59 0.08
CA TYR A 393 19.39 -5.56 0.40
C TYR A 393 19.79 -4.44 1.37
N ALA A 394 19.03 -3.34 1.42
CA ALA A 394 19.28 -2.23 2.33
C ALA A 394 19.21 -2.64 3.81
N GLU A 395 18.30 -3.54 4.19
CA GLU A 395 18.19 -4.07 5.56
C GLU A 395 19.51 -4.72 6.05
N VAL A 396 20.29 -5.31 5.13
CA VAL A 396 21.60 -5.93 5.43
C VAL A 396 22.65 -4.86 5.71
N VAL A 397 22.71 -3.84 4.85
CA VAL A 397 23.63 -2.69 4.97
C VAL A 397 23.36 -1.89 6.25
N GLN A 398 22.11 -1.87 6.72
CA GLN A 398 21.69 -1.23 7.98
C GLN A 398 22.12 -1.98 9.25
N LEU A 399 22.74 -3.16 9.15
CA LEU A 399 22.97 -4.09 10.27
C LEU A 399 21.68 -4.43 11.05
N ASN A 400 20.53 -4.44 10.37
CA ASN A 400 19.22 -4.73 10.95
C ASN A 400 19.02 -6.25 11.04
N VAL A 401 19.82 -6.91 11.89
CA VAL A 401 19.98 -8.38 11.94
C VAL A 401 18.64 -9.11 12.09
N LEU A 402 17.69 -8.56 12.86
CA LEU A 402 16.37 -9.17 13.11
C LEU A 402 15.44 -9.20 11.88
N GLN A 403 15.77 -8.47 10.82
CA GLN A 403 14.99 -8.40 9.58
C GLN A 403 15.67 -9.21 8.46
N PHE A 404 17.01 -9.15 8.40
CA PHE A 404 17.83 -10.01 7.54
C PHE A 404 17.77 -11.50 7.95
N VAL A 405 17.80 -11.78 9.25
CA VAL A 405 17.76 -13.12 9.84
C VAL A 405 16.40 -13.35 10.50
N PRO A 406 15.44 -14.01 9.82
CA PRO A 406 14.13 -14.30 10.41
C PRO A 406 14.25 -15.43 11.44
N LEU A 407 14.56 -15.07 12.69
CA LEU A 407 14.81 -16.03 13.77
C LEU A 407 13.58 -16.90 14.11
N HIS A 408 12.37 -16.44 13.78
CA HIS A 408 11.15 -17.25 13.78
C HIS A 408 11.27 -18.52 12.90
N CYS A 409 11.97 -18.47 11.76
CA CYS A 409 12.22 -19.63 10.91
C CYS A 409 13.15 -20.68 11.53
N LEU A 410 13.95 -20.31 12.55
CA LEU A 410 14.75 -21.26 13.34
C LEU A 410 14.00 -21.76 14.58
N PHE A 411 13.19 -20.90 15.20
CA PHE A 411 12.49 -21.19 16.45
C PHE A 411 10.99 -20.86 16.30
N PRO A 412 10.15 -21.78 15.77
CA PRO A 412 8.73 -21.52 15.49
C PRO A 412 7.92 -21.06 16.71
N SER A 413 8.32 -21.50 17.91
CA SER A 413 7.73 -21.06 19.19
C SER A 413 7.87 -19.57 19.47
N TRP A 414 8.87 -18.90 18.87
CA TRP A 414 9.06 -17.46 19.03
C TRP A 414 8.36 -16.69 17.90
N LYS A 415 7.18 -16.14 18.21
CA LYS A 415 6.45 -15.27 17.28
C LYS A 415 7.05 -13.85 17.28
N GLN A 416 7.45 -13.40 16.10
CA GLN A 416 8.15 -12.13 15.89
C GLN A 416 7.18 -11.05 15.39
N ASN A 417 6.51 -10.39 16.33
CA ASN A 417 5.57 -9.30 16.09
C ASN A 417 6.27 -7.92 16.22
N ALA A 418 5.62 -6.84 15.81
CA ALA A 418 6.17 -5.47 15.87
C ALA A 418 6.72 -5.09 17.25
N PHE A 419 6.01 -5.44 18.34
CA PHE A 419 6.46 -5.18 19.70
C PHE A 419 7.71 -5.99 20.08
N SER A 420 7.80 -7.29 19.78
CA SER A 420 8.99 -8.08 20.13
C SER A 420 10.21 -7.65 19.32
N LYS A 421 10.03 -7.21 18.07
CA LYS A 421 11.08 -6.53 17.28
C LYS A 421 11.55 -5.23 17.95
N MET A 422 10.63 -4.37 18.40
CA MET A 422 10.96 -3.14 19.15
C MET A 422 11.73 -3.45 20.45
N TYR A 423 11.28 -4.42 21.24
CA TYR A 423 11.93 -4.80 22.50
C TYR A 423 13.37 -5.29 22.31
N VAL A 424 13.65 -6.11 21.29
CA VAL A 424 15.02 -6.62 21.06
C VAL A 424 15.95 -5.52 20.53
N ILE A 425 15.49 -4.64 19.63
CA ILE A 425 16.32 -3.51 19.14
C ILE A 425 16.60 -2.50 20.25
N PHE A 426 15.58 -2.12 21.02
CA PHE A 426 15.75 -1.18 22.13
C PHE A 426 16.61 -1.80 23.24
N GLY A 427 16.36 -3.07 23.60
CA GLY A 427 17.12 -3.81 24.60
C GLY A 427 18.59 -4.04 24.21
N SER A 428 18.91 -4.24 22.93
CA SER A 428 20.31 -4.42 22.50
C SER A 428 21.16 -3.17 22.71
N ASN A 429 20.57 -1.97 22.59
CA ASN A 429 21.23 -0.70 22.91
C ASN A 429 21.67 -0.64 24.39
N PHE A 430 20.78 -1.01 25.33
CA PHE A 430 21.15 -1.09 26.75
C PHE A 430 22.13 -2.24 27.04
N CYS A 431 21.99 -3.37 26.36
CA CYS A 431 22.92 -4.50 26.49
C CYS A 431 24.35 -4.06 26.13
N VAL A 432 24.55 -3.34 25.02
CA VAL A 432 25.87 -2.80 24.64
C VAL A 432 26.41 -1.79 25.66
N MET A 433 25.56 -0.92 26.23
CA MET A 433 25.94 -0.03 27.34
C MET A 433 26.44 -0.80 28.57
N PHE A 434 25.68 -1.81 29.02
CA PHE A 434 26.04 -2.61 30.19
C PHE A 434 27.27 -3.50 29.96
N LEU A 435 27.44 -4.07 28.77
CA LEU A 435 28.64 -4.82 28.40
C LEU A 435 29.89 -3.93 28.39
N ALA A 436 29.81 -2.72 27.81
CA ALA A 436 30.93 -1.78 27.83
C ALA A 436 31.30 -1.35 29.27
N PHE A 437 30.31 -1.06 30.10
CA PHE A 437 30.51 -0.79 31.53
C PHE A 437 31.16 -1.98 32.26
N GLY A 438 30.70 -3.20 32.00
CA GLY A 438 31.30 -4.43 32.52
C GLY A 438 32.77 -4.61 32.10
N CYS A 439 33.07 -4.44 30.81
CA CYS A 439 34.44 -4.49 30.29
C CYS A 439 35.36 -3.46 30.95
N TYR A 440 34.87 -2.23 31.16
CA TYR A 440 35.59 -1.18 31.88
C TYR A 440 35.91 -1.59 33.32
N TRP A 441 34.92 -2.07 34.07
CA TRP A 441 35.12 -2.49 35.47
C TRP A 441 36.02 -3.72 35.59
N ILE A 442 35.90 -4.71 34.71
CA ILE A 442 36.79 -5.88 34.67
C ILE A 442 38.23 -5.43 34.40
N LYS A 443 38.46 -4.54 33.41
CA LYS A 443 39.79 -3.97 33.12
C LYS A 443 40.34 -3.18 34.32
N LYS A 444 39.50 -2.37 34.98
CA LYS A 444 39.86 -1.60 36.17
C LYS A 444 40.26 -2.51 37.34
N LEU A 445 39.48 -3.56 37.65
CA LEU A 445 39.84 -4.55 38.68
C LEU A 445 41.14 -5.29 38.33
N PHE A 446 41.35 -5.65 37.07
CA PHE A 446 42.56 -6.35 36.64
C PHE A 446 43.81 -5.48 36.77
N LEU A 447 43.73 -4.18 36.43
CA LEU A 447 44.83 -3.22 36.62
C LEU A 447 45.09 -2.97 38.11
N LEU A 448 44.06 -2.76 38.92
CA LEU A 448 44.18 -2.56 40.38
C LEU A 448 44.72 -3.79 41.14
N ARG A 449 44.76 -4.97 40.50
CA ARG A 449 45.27 -6.22 41.09
C ARG A 449 46.71 -6.55 40.64
N LYS A 450 47.35 -5.72 39.82
CA LYS A 450 48.79 -5.84 39.53
C LYS A 450 49.62 -5.31 40.71
N PRO A 451 50.61 -6.05 41.24
CA PRO A 451 51.42 -5.59 42.39
C PRO A 451 52.31 -4.37 42.11
N THR A 452 52.69 -4.16 40.85
CA THR A 452 53.72 -3.21 40.42
C THR A 452 53.37 -2.62 39.05
N SER A 453 52.59 -1.54 39.04
CA SER A 453 52.34 -0.72 37.85
C SER A 453 52.34 0.74 38.26
N GLU A 454 52.94 1.62 37.47
CA GLU A 454 53.05 3.03 37.82
C GLU A 454 51.66 3.70 37.74
N SER A 455 51.36 4.64 38.66
CA SER A 455 50.03 5.24 38.76
C SER A 455 49.61 6.00 37.48
N LEU A 456 50.60 6.48 36.72
CA LEU A 456 50.42 7.13 35.42
C LEU A 456 50.06 6.10 34.32
N GLU A 457 50.81 5.01 34.17
CA GLU A 457 50.47 3.92 33.22
C GLU A 457 49.06 3.37 33.45
N VAL A 458 48.65 3.22 34.72
CA VAL A 458 47.32 2.75 35.09
C VAL A 458 46.25 3.77 34.66
N LYS A 459 46.52 5.08 34.82
CA LYS A 459 45.61 6.15 34.39
C LYS A 459 45.49 6.21 32.87
N ASP A 460 46.60 6.16 32.14
CA ASP A 460 46.64 6.30 30.68
C ASP A 460 46.02 5.07 29.98
N SER A 461 46.36 3.86 30.44
CA SER A 461 45.74 2.63 29.92
C SER A 461 44.25 2.52 30.25
N LEU A 462 43.78 3.14 31.34
CA LEU A 462 42.36 3.28 31.66
C LEU A 462 41.69 4.34 30.78
N SER A 463 42.33 5.48 30.53
CA SER A 463 41.85 6.57 29.66
C SER A 463 41.68 6.11 28.21
N ALA A 464 42.70 5.44 27.64
CA ALA A 464 42.62 4.82 26.32
C ALA A 464 41.52 3.74 26.23
N THR A 465 41.27 3.01 27.34
CA THR A 465 40.14 2.06 27.42
C THR A 465 38.79 2.80 27.40
N LYS A 466 38.65 3.95 28.08
CA LYS A 466 37.43 4.79 28.03
C LYS A 466 37.20 5.34 26.62
N GLU A 467 38.21 5.94 25.97
CA GLU A 467 38.10 6.47 24.61
C GLU A 467 37.62 5.38 23.64
N PHE A 468 38.23 4.19 23.69
CA PHE A 468 37.82 3.06 22.87
C PHE A 468 36.38 2.61 23.15
N LEU A 469 35.98 2.45 24.42
CA LEU A 469 34.64 2.01 24.77
C LEU A 469 33.58 3.04 24.39
N TYR A 470 33.78 4.33 24.69
CA TYR A 470 32.87 5.39 24.26
C TYR A 470 32.72 5.42 22.74
N ARG A 471 33.83 5.37 21.98
CA ARG A 471 33.76 5.39 20.51
C ARG A 471 32.93 4.25 19.94
N ASN A 472 33.15 3.01 20.39
CA ASN A 472 32.39 1.86 19.91
C ASN A 472 30.91 1.90 20.35
N VAL A 473 30.63 2.34 21.59
CA VAL A 473 29.27 2.48 22.11
C VAL A 473 28.48 3.55 21.37
N PHE A 474 29.02 4.76 21.22
CA PHE A 474 28.36 5.83 20.47
C PHE A 474 28.21 5.49 18.99
N LEU A 475 29.19 4.80 18.38
CA LEU A 475 29.07 4.32 17.00
C LEU A 475 27.92 3.30 16.85
N TYR A 476 27.81 2.32 17.76
CA TYR A 476 26.70 1.36 17.77
C TYR A 476 25.36 2.06 17.93
N LEU A 477 25.21 2.89 18.97
CA LEU A 477 23.98 3.65 19.23
C LEU A 477 23.60 4.56 18.06
N PHE A 478 24.57 5.21 17.40
CA PHE A 478 24.32 6.04 16.23
C PHE A 478 23.82 5.23 15.03
N ILE A 479 24.38 4.05 14.78
CA ILE A 479 23.95 3.16 13.68
C ILE A 479 22.55 2.59 13.95
N THR A 480 22.26 2.18 15.19
CA THR A 480 20.95 1.61 15.56
C THR A 480 19.86 2.65 15.76
N TYR A 481 20.18 3.89 16.13
CA TYR A 481 19.21 4.93 16.50
C TYR A 481 18.06 5.13 15.48
N PRO A 482 18.27 5.21 14.15
CA PRO A 482 17.18 5.35 13.19
C PRO A 482 16.24 4.14 13.20
N SER A 483 16.79 2.92 13.25
CA SER A 483 16.04 1.66 13.31
C SER A 483 15.29 1.50 14.64
N THR A 484 15.92 1.90 15.76
CA THR A 484 15.28 1.94 17.09
C THR A 484 14.12 2.92 17.12
N SER A 485 14.33 4.15 16.64
CA SER A 485 13.31 5.20 16.59
C SER A 485 12.14 4.81 15.69
N SER A 486 12.41 4.18 14.54
CA SER A 486 11.40 3.63 13.64
C SER A 486 10.58 2.51 14.29
N ALA A 487 11.22 1.59 15.00
CA ALA A 487 10.53 0.50 15.71
C ALA A 487 9.64 1.01 16.86
N ILE A 488 9.99 2.14 17.49
CA ILE A 488 9.17 2.78 18.53
C ILE A 488 8.02 3.58 17.90
N LEU A 489 8.28 4.45 16.92
CA LEU A 489 7.25 5.31 16.33
C LEU A 489 6.15 4.52 15.61
N ARG A 490 6.47 3.33 15.08
CA ARG A 490 5.52 2.45 14.38
C ARG A 490 4.66 1.57 15.29
N THR A 491 4.92 1.52 16.60
CA THR A 491 4.09 0.81 17.58
C THR A 491 3.15 1.72 18.36
N LEU A 492 3.31 3.05 18.26
CA LEU A 492 2.42 4.04 18.88
C LEU A 492 0.97 3.98 18.34
N PRO A 493 -0.06 4.34 19.12
CA PRO A 493 -1.47 4.24 18.71
C PRO A 493 -1.86 5.02 17.44
N VAL A 494 -1.15 6.11 17.14
CA VAL A 494 -1.33 6.87 15.89
C VAL A 494 -0.98 6.07 14.61
N ALA A 495 -0.27 4.95 14.75
CA ALA A 495 0.04 4.01 13.68
C ALA A 495 -1.04 2.93 13.47
N CYS A 496 -2.17 2.97 14.18
CA CYS A 496 -3.27 2.01 13.97
C CYS A 496 -4.16 2.35 12.76
N HIS A 497 -4.81 1.34 12.19
CA HIS A 497 -5.75 1.40 11.07
C HIS A 497 -7.09 0.83 11.52
N LYS A 498 -8.16 1.60 11.39
CA LYS A 498 -9.54 1.16 11.66
C LYS A 498 -10.06 0.34 10.48
N LEU A 499 -10.34 -0.94 10.70
CA LEU A 499 -11.06 -1.80 9.76
C LEU A 499 -12.47 -2.05 10.30
N CYS A 500 -13.48 -1.64 9.55
CA CYS A 500 -14.90 -1.81 9.90
C CYS A 500 -15.56 -2.90 9.05
N THR A 501 -16.24 -3.82 9.73
CA THR A 501 -17.42 -4.52 9.18
C THR A 501 -18.64 -3.58 9.27
N GLU A 502 -19.82 -4.05 8.85
CA GLU A 502 -21.10 -3.36 9.05
C GLU A 502 -21.36 -3.00 10.53
N THR A 503 -21.20 -3.98 11.43
CA THR A 503 -21.70 -3.90 12.82
C THR A 503 -20.61 -3.64 13.86
N SER A 504 -19.34 -3.88 13.53
CA SER A 504 -18.21 -3.63 14.42
C SER A 504 -16.96 -3.20 13.66
N CYS A 505 -16.15 -2.36 14.30
CA CYS A 505 -14.84 -1.97 13.81
C CYS A 505 -13.77 -2.39 14.80
N LYS A 506 -12.63 -2.87 14.28
CA LYS A 506 -11.41 -3.12 15.03
C LYS A 506 -10.28 -2.23 14.56
N PHE A 507 -9.33 -1.98 15.44
CA PHE A 507 -8.09 -1.28 15.11
C PHE A 507 -6.92 -2.28 15.01
N TYR A 508 -6.16 -2.22 13.92
CA TYR A 508 -4.98 -3.06 13.67
C TYR A 508 -3.74 -2.20 13.47
N LEU A 509 -2.57 -2.66 13.92
CA LEU A 509 -1.33 -1.89 13.78
C LEU A 509 -0.84 -1.89 12.31
N LYS A 510 -0.64 -0.72 11.68
CA LYS A 510 -0.29 -0.63 10.24
C LYS A 510 1.02 -1.35 9.87
N ALA A 511 1.97 -1.43 10.80
CA ALA A 511 3.22 -2.16 10.61
C ALA A 511 3.05 -3.69 10.65
N ASP A 512 2.04 -4.18 11.37
CA ASP A 512 1.86 -5.59 11.70
C ASP A 512 0.38 -5.88 12.01
N TYR A 513 -0.39 -6.29 10.99
CA TYR A 513 -1.82 -6.60 11.10
C TYR A 513 -2.11 -7.89 11.90
N SER A 514 -1.10 -8.55 12.50
CA SER A 514 -1.32 -9.58 13.51
C SER A 514 -1.61 -9.00 14.90
N VAL A 515 -1.40 -7.69 15.08
CA VAL A 515 -1.60 -6.96 16.35
C VAL A 515 -2.89 -6.14 16.26
N GLU A 516 -3.85 -6.48 17.12
CA GLU A 516 -5.03 -5.64 17.39
C GLU A 516 -4.64 -4.55 18.40
N CYS A 517 -5.05 -3.29 18.15
CA CYS A 517 -4.73 -2.13 18.98
C CYS A 517 -5.69 -1.98 20.18
N GLU A 518 -6.07 -3.10 20.81
CA GLU A 518 -7.17 -3.20 21.78
C GLU A 518 -6.80 -4.17 22.92
N GLY A 519 -7.21 -3.84 24.16
CA GLY A 519 -7.06 -4.69 25.35
C GLY A 519 -5.75 -4.53 26.13
N GLU A 520 -5.74 -5.03 27.37
CA GLU A 520 -4.71 -4.81 28.41
C GLU A 520 -3.26 -5.03 27.94
N LYS A 521 -3.02 -6.07 27.13
CA LYS A 521 -1.69 -6.38 26.59
C LYS A 521 -1.19 -5.28 25.65
N TYR A 522 -2.07 -4.73 24.83
CA TYR A 522 -1.75 -3.62 23.94
C TYR A 522 -1.48 -2.34 24.74
N GLU A 523 -2.25 -2.08 25.80
CA GLU A 523 -2.04 -0.93 26.69
C GLU A 523 -0.67 -0.98 27.40
N PHE A 524 -0.29 -2.13 27.94
CA PHE A 524 1.03 -2.32 28.57
C PHE A 524 2.19 -2.09 27.59
N PHE A 525 2.12 -2.68 26.38
CA PHE A 525 3.15 -2.48 25.36
C PHE A 525 3.18 -1.01 24.85
N THR A 526 2.02 -0.37 24.78
CA THR A 526 1.88 1.05 24.40
C THR A 526 2.50 1.99 25.42
N LEU A 527 2.28 1.75 26.73
CA LEU A 527 2.93 2.50 27.81
C LEU A 527 4.46 2.43 27.69
N PHE A 528 5.00 1.25 27.41
CA PHE A 528 6.44 1.09 27.16
C PHE A 528 6.90 1.86 25.92
N ALA A 529 6.14 1.84 24.81
CA ALA A 529 6.47 2.58 23.60
C ALA A 529 6.48 4.10 23.82
N PHE A 530 5.57 4.63 24.66
CA PHE A 530 5.60 6.04 25.08
C PHE A 530 6.85 6.38 25.91
N VAL A 531 7.21 5.55 26.90
CA VAL A 531 8.45 5.76 27.68
C VAL A 531 9.69 5.66 26.78
N ALA A 532 9.74 4.67 25.90
CA ALA A 532 10.83 4.49 24.93
C ALA A 532 10.94 5.66 23.93
N SER A 533 9.83 6.34 23.61
CA SER A 533 9.84 7.51 22.71
C SER A 533 10.71 8.66 23.24
N SER A 534 10.96 8.73 24.55
CA SER A 534 11.91 9.70 25.14
C SER A 534 13.33 9.57 24.57
N TYR A 535 13.79 8.36 24.24
CA TYR A 535 15.10 8.09 23.64
C TYR A 535 15.32 8.85 22.32
N ILE A 536 14.25 9.04 21.55
CA ILE A 536 14.27 9.71 20.24
C ILE A 536 14.73 11.17 20.41
N VAL A 537 14.32 11.85 21.48
CA VAL A 537 14.72 13.25 21.76
C VAL A 537 15.96 13.31 22.66
N LEU A 538 16.04 12.43 23.67
CA LEU A 538 17.06 12.49 24.71
C LEU A 538 18.48 12.19 24.19
N LEU A 539 18.67 11.13 23.39
CA LEU A 539 20.01 10.79 22.90
C LEU A 539 20.60 11.88 21.99
N PRO A 540 19.89 12.42 20.97
CA PRO A 540 20.43 13.51 20.17
C PRO A 540 20.62 14.81 20.95
N ALA A 541 19.75 15.11 21.93
CA ALA A 541 19.90 16.29 22.79
C ALA A 541 21.16 16.19 23.67
N LEU A 542 21.45 15.02 24.26
CA LEU A 542 22.67 14.80 25.04
C LEU A 542 23.93 14.93 24.18
N ILE A 543 23.92 14.36 22.97
CA ILE A 543 25.02 14.52 21.99
C ILE A 543 25.20 16.01 21.64
N PHE A 544 24.12 16.72 21.30
CA PHE A 544 24.18 18.15 20.97
C PHE A 544 24.75 19.00 22.11
N VAL A 545 24.29 18.77 23.35
CA VAL A 545 24.78 19.50 24.53
C VAL A 545 26.28 19.24 24.77
N ALA A 546 26.74 17.99 24.61
CA ALA A 546 28.15 17.67 24.78
C ALA A 546 29.04 18.31 23.68
N LEU A 547 28.59 18.31 22.43
CA LEU A 547 29.29 18.98 21.32
C LEU A 547 29.26 20.51 21.46
N TRP A 548 28.14 21.09 21.90
CA TRP A 548 28.01 22.52 22.20
C TRP A 548 28.97 22.96 23.34
N ARG A 549 29.04 22.19 24.44
CA ARG A 549 29.99 22.43 25.54
C ARG A 549 31.43 22.44 25.04
N ARG A 550 31.81 21.45 24.22
CA ARG A 550 33.14 21.39 23.58
C ARG A 550 33.40 22.64 22.75
N ARG A 551 32.49 23.01 21.84
CA ARG A 551 32.69 24.16 20.95
C ARG A 551 32.83 25.46 21.74
N ARG A 552 32.03 25.64 22.81
CA ARG A 552 32.15 26.79 23.72
C ARG A 552 33.51 26.82 24.44
N LYS A 553 34.00 25.69 24.94
CA LYS A 553 35.36 25.60 25.54
C LYS A 553 36.46 25.96 24.53
N GLN A 554 36.34 25.50 23.28
CA GLN A 554 37.31 25.84 22.21
C GLN A 554 37.32 27.34 21.87
N VAL A 555 36.15 27.98 21.76
CA VAL A 555 36.06 29.42 21.48
C VAL A 555 36.66 30.23 22.64
N LEU A 556 36.31 29.90 23.88
CA LEU A 556 36.85 30.57 25.07
C LEU A 556 38.38 30.41 25.21
N ALA A 557 38.95 29.26 24.83
CA ALA A 557 40.40 29.07 24.84
C ALA A 557 41.12 29.94 23.79
N VAL A 558 40.50 30.14 22.62
CA VAL A 558 41.02 31.05 21.57
C VAL A 558 40.88 32.52 22.00
N GLU A 559 39.77 32.89 22.63
CA GLU A 559 39.54 34.24 23.18
C GLU A 559 40.49 34.57 24.35
N ASN A 560 40.89 33.57 25.14
CA ASN A 560 41.84 33.73 26.26
C ASN A 560 43.32 33.72 25.84
N GLY A 561 43.64 33.42 24.57
CA GLY A 561 44.98 33.65 24.01
C GLY A 561 46.07 32.63 24.40
N GLU A 562 45.73 31.37 24.70
CA GLU A 562 46.71 30.29 24.92
C GLU A 562 47.35 29.80 23.59
N GLY A 563 48.00 30.72 22.88
CA GLY A 563 48.95 30.43 21.80
C GLY A 563 50.39 30.40 22.32
N GLU A 564 51.25 29.59 21.72
CA GLU A 564 52.62 29.34 22.19
C GLU A 564 53.46 30.63 22.25
N ILE A 565 53.84 31.06 23.47
CA ILE A 565 54.83 32.12 23.69
C ILE A 565 56.17 31.46 24.03
N GLU A 566 57.13 31.51 23.10
CA GLU A 566 58.53 31.20 23.41
C GLU A 566 59.10 32.25 24.37
N PHE A 567 59.34 31.87 25.63
CA PHE A 567 59.89 32.77 26.63
C PHE A 567 61.41 32.96 26.46
N SER A 568 61.81 33.85 25.55
CA SER A 568 63.15 34.45 25.60
C SER A 568 63.24 35.44 26.75
N ALA A 569 64.19 35.25 27.66
CA ALA A 569 64.34 36.07 28.85
C ALA A 569 65.03 37.41 28.57
N GLY A 570 64.43 38.52 29.02
CA GLY A 570 65.10 39.84 29.03
C GLY A 570 64.19 41.01 29.38
N GLY A 571 64.66 41.88 30.29
CA GLY A 571 64.04 43.17 30.60
C GLY A 571 63.06 43.16 31.79
N GLY A 572 63.34 43.95 32.82
CA GLY A 572 62.43 44.19 33.94
C GLY A 572 61.53 45.40 33.70
N GLY A 573 60.33 45.37 34.30
CA GLY A 573 59.35 46.46 34.29
C GLY A 573 58.37 46.31 35.47
N GLU A 574 57.78 47.41 35.93
CA GLU A 574 57.10 47.47 37.24
C GLU A 574 55.70 46.86 37.25
N ILE A 575 55.31 46.29 38.41
CA ILE A 575 53.99 45.69 38.62
C ILE A 575 53.03 46.73 39.22
N GLY A 576 52.09 47.22 38.40
CA GLY A 576 50.93 47.98 38.85
C GLY A 576 49.66 47.12 38.87
N PRO A 577 48.84 47.12 39.94
CA PRO A 577 47.66 46.26 40.02
C PRO A 577 46.52 46.75 39.11
N ARG A 578 46.01 45.87 38.26
CA ARG A 578 44.70 46.04 37.59
C ARG A 578 43.63 45.18 38.30
N PRO A 579 42.37 45.65 38.37
CA PRO A 579 41.33 44.96 39.12
C PRO A 579 40.88 43.66 38.43
N PRO A 580 40.39 42.66 39.20
CA PRO A 580 39.89 41.41 38.63
C PRO A 580 38.62 41.66 37.80
N SER A 581 38.58 41.11 36.59
CA SER A 581 37.39 41.07 35.75
C SER A 581 36.34 40.16 36.39
N ALA A 582 35.20 40.72 36.76
CA ALA A 582 34.13 39.97 37.40
C ALA A 582 33.37 39.08 36.39
N TYR A 583 32.77 38.00 36.92
CA TYR A 583 31.76 37.16 36.27
C TYR A 583 32.20 36.20 35.15
N CYS A 584 33.05 35.23 35.48
CA CYS A 584 32.81 33.85 35.01
C CYS A 584 32.29 32.95 36.15
N PHE A 585 31.15 33.33 36.73
CA PHE A 585 30.50 32.62 37.84
C PHE A 585 30.04 31.18 37.47
N LEU A 586 30.14 30.80 36.19
CA LEU A 586 29.76 29.49 35.67
C LEU A 586 30.94 28.49 35.57
N CYS A 587 32.18 28.89 35.92
CA CYS A 587 33.30 27.95 36.03
C CYS A 587 33.34 27.19 37.38
N LEU A 588 32.69 27.70 38.43
CA LEU A 588 32.78 27.16 39.80
C LEU A 588 31.94 25.89 40.06
N VAL A 589 31.48 25.20 38.99
CA VAL A 589 30.79 23.90 39.09
C VAL A 589 31.66 22.82 38.43
N GLU A 590 32.91 22.71 38.88
CA GLU A 590 33.80 21.60 38.52
C GLU A 590 33.39 20.34 39.31
N GLY A 591 32.99 19.29 38.58
CA GLY A 591 32.32 18.13 39.16
C GLY A 591 32.53 16.84 38.38
N SER A 592 33.80 16.41 38.27
CA SER A 592 34.22 15.02 38.02
C SER A 592 33.45 14.21 36.95
N ILE A 593 33.57 14.60 35.68
CA ILE A 593 33.33 13.70 34.54
C ILE A 593 34.53 13.79 33.59
N ASP A 594 34.92 12.65 33.01
CA ASP A 594 35.93 12.55 31.94
C ASP A 594 35.41 13.17 30.62
N GLU A 595 35.10 14.48 30.60
CA GLU A 595 34.59 15.16 29.40
C GLU A 595 35.59 15.04 28.23
N SER A 596 36.90 14.99 28.49
CA SER A 596 37.96 14.75 27.51
C SER A 596 37.81 13.43 26.75
N GLU A 597 37.80 12.30 27.45
CA GLU A 597 37.67 10.97 26.85
C GLU A 597 36.31 10.77 26.16
N LEU A 598 35.25 11.35 26.73
CA LEU A 598 33.92 11.34 26.14
C LEU A 598 33.87 12.11 24.81
N ILE A 599 34.46 13.31 24.77
CA ILE A 599 34.55 14.16 23.57
C ILE A 599 35.46 13.55 22.49
N SER A 600 36.54 12.87 22.90
CA SER A 600 37.45 12.18 21.97
C SER A 600 36.78 10.93 21.38
N GLY A 601 36.10 10.14 22.20
CA GLY A 601 35.32 8.98 21.74
C GLY A 601 34.21 9.35 20.74
N MET A 602 33.68 10.58 20.79
CA MET A 602 32.70 11.09 19.84
C MET A 602 33.28 11.73 18.56
N SER A 603 34.60 11.66 18.29
CA SER A 603 35.22 12.38 17.16
C SER A 603 34.51 12.14 15.81
N PHE A 604 34.19 10.88 15.54
CA PHE A 604 33.50 10.41 14.35
C PHE A 604 32.16 11.12 14.05
N LEU A 605 31.53 11.79 15.02
CA LEU A 605 30.28 12.56 14.83
C LEU A 605 30.51 13.97 14.28
N TYR A 606 31.67 14.60 14.52
CA TYR A 606 31.94 15.98 14.13
C TYR A 606 33.14 16.15 13.19
N GLU A 607 34.12 15.25 13.24
CA GLU A 607 35.43 15.40 12.57
C GLU A 607 35.35 15.53 11.05
N ASN A 608 34.29 14.97 10.45
CA ASN A 608 34.02 14.99 9.00
C ASN A 608 33.63 16.39 8.49
N TYR A 609 32.99 17.19 9.35
CA TYR A 609 32.33 18.45 9.02
C TYR A 609 33.26 19.65 9.22
N ASN A 610 32.86 20.79 8.64
CA ASN A 610 33.54 22.07 8.84
C ASN A 610 33.26 22.63 10.24
N ASP A 611 34.18 23.45 10.75
CA ASP A 611 34.15 24.03 12.11
C ASP A 611 32.89 24.87 12.41
N ASP A 612 32.26 25.42 11.39
CA ASP A 612 31.02 26.20 11.40
C ASP A 612 29.75 25.34 11.15
N ALA A 613 29.93 24.05 10.90
CA ALA A 613 28.91 23.04 10.64
C ALA A 613 29.00 21.82 11.59
N TRP A 614 29.69 21.94 12.73
CA TRP A 614 29.95 20.89 13.72
C TRP A 614 28.70 20.11 14.22
N TYR A 615 27.50 20.69 14.07
CA TYR A 615 26.22 20.11 14.47
C TYR A 615 25.51 19.33 13.34
N TRP A 616 26.06 19.26 12.13
CA TRP A 616 25.32 18.80 10.95
C TRP A 616 24.88 17.33 11.01
N GLU A 617 25.61 16.47 11.75
CA GLU A 617 25.19 15.07 11.96
C GLU A 617 23.81 14.98 12.64
N LEU A 618 23.48 15.92 13.54
CA LEU A 618 22.13 16.02 14.14
C LEU A 618 21.07 16.36 13.09
N VAL A 619 21.40 17.26 12.15
CA VAL A 619 20.51 17.68 11.06
C VAL A 619 20.23 16.51 10.11
N GLU A 620 21.25 15.73 9.76
CA GLU A 620 21.11 14.49 8.99
C GLU A 620 20.27 13.43 9.73
N VAL A 621 20.47 13.26 11.04
CA VAL A 621 19.68 12.33 11.86
C VAL A 621 18.20 12.74 11.91
N ILE A 622 17.90 14.04 12.11
CA ILE A 622 16.53 14.56 12.10
C ILE A 622 15.88 14.36 10.72
N ARG A 623 16.58 14.68 9.63
CA ARG A 623 16.12 14.43 8.25
C ARG A 623 15.75 12.96 8.03
N LYS A 624 16.62 12.04 8.45
CA LYS A 624 16.40 10.58 8.33
C LYS A 624 15.11 10.16 9.04
N LEU A 625 14.83 10.65 10.25
CA LEU A 625 13.59 10.35 10.97
C LEU A 625 12.34 10.94 10.32
N VAL A 626 12.39 12.20 9.85
CA VAL A 626 11.24 12.86 9.21
C VAL A 626 10.83 12.10 7.94
N LEU A 627 11.79 11.71 7.10
CA LEU A 627 11.52 11.03 5.82
C LEU A 627 11.18 9.53 5.95
N THR A 628 11.54 8.87 7.05
CA THR A 628 11.27 7.42 7.22
C THR A 628 10.11 7.11 8.17
N CYS A 629 9.85 7.99 9.14
CA CYS A 629 8.91 7.75 10.24
C CYS A 629 7.85 8.85 10.36
N GLY A 630 8.25 10.12 10.26
CA GLY A 630 7.35 11.27 10.43
C GLY A 630 6.15 11.25 9.47
N ILE A 631 6.36 10.79 8.24
CA ILE A 631 5.31 10.64 7.22
C ILE A 631 4.25 9.59 7.62
N ILE A 632 4.65 8.50 8.28
CA ILE A 632 3.75 7.39 8.65
C ILE A 632 2.70 7.87 9.67
N LEU A 633 3.11 8.72 10.60
CA LEU A 633 2.25 9.26 11.68
C LEU A 633 1.12 10.16 11.14
N ILE A 634 1.28 10.77 9.96
CA ILE A 634 0.27 11.64 9.34
C ILE A 634 -0.85 10.81 8.65
N GLY A 635 -0.62 9.50 8.48
CA GLY A 635 -1.67 8.48 8.53
C GLY A 635 -2.66 8.37 7.35
N ARG A 636 -2.61 9.28 6.36
CA ARG A 636 -3.55 9.35 5.22
C ARG A 636 -2.91 8.92 3.89
N GLU A 637 -3.62 8.11 3.11
CA GLU A 637 -3.13 7.54 1.83
C GLU A 637 -3.22 8.50 0.62
N SER A 638 -3.10 9.82 0.83
CA SER A 638 -3.21 10.80 -0.26
C SER A 638 -2.03 10.75 -1.24
N ARG A 639 -2.21 11.31 -2.45
CA ARG A 639 -1.10 11.59 -3.38
C ARG A 639 -0.18 12.71 -2.85
N ALA A 640 -0.75 13.64 -2.06
CA ALA A 640 -0.04 14.81 -1.55
C ALA A 640 1.18 14.49 -0.67
N TYR A 641 1.20 13.36 0.05
CA TYR A 641 2.29 13.04 0.98
C TYR A 641 3.58 12.61 0.29
N VAL A 642 3.49 11.89 -0.83
CA VAL A 642 4.68 11.55 -1.64
C VAL A 642 5.25 12.81 -2.28
N GLY A 643 4.38 13.73 -2.74
CA GLY A 643 4.77 15.04 -3.25
C GLY A 643 5.44 15.91 -2.19
N LEU A 644 4.85 16.02 -1.00
CA LEU A 644 5.42 16.77 0.13
C LEU A 644 6.79 16.20 0.56
N ALA A 645 6.93 14.87 0.62
CA ALA A 645 8.21 14.23 0.91
C ALA A 645 9.27 14.53 -0.16
N SER A 646 8.90 14.49 -1.44
CA SER A 646 9.77 14.88 -2.55
C SER A 646 10.22 16.34 -2.43
N ILE A 647 9.28 17.27 -2.22
CA ILE A 647 9.57 18.71 -2.03
C ILE A 647 10.53 18.94 -0.85
N CYS A 648 10.25 18.34 0.32
CA CYS A 648 11.12 18.45 1.49
C CYS A 648 12.52 17.86 1.24
N SER A 649 12.64 16.77 0.49
CA SER A 649 13.94 16.19 0.11
C SER A 649 14.72 17.07 -0.87
N GLY A 650 14.04 17.71 -1.82
CA GLY A 650 14.65 18.66 -2.76
C GLY A 650 15.13 19.93 -2.06
N LEU A 651 14.29 20.52 -1.21
CA LEU A 651 14.65 21.68 -0.38
C LEU A 651 15.86 21.37 0.53
N PHE A 652 15.92 20.17 1.12
CA PHE A 652 17.09 19.76 1.89
C PHE A 652 18.36 19.66 1.03
N ALA A 653 18.29 19.06 -0.16
CA ALA A 653 19.45 18.97 -1.06
C ALA A 653 19.97 20.36 -1.47
N ILE A 654 19.08 21.33 -1.69
CA ILE A 654 19.43 22.73 -1.97
C ILE A 654 20.12 23.37 -0.75
N VAL A 655 19.57 23.22 0.45
CA VAL A 655 20.17 23.75 1.69
C VAL A 655 21.53 23.11 1.99
N TYR A 656 21.69 21.81 1.73
CA TYR A 656 22.97 21.11 1.82
C TYR A 656 24.00 21.71 0.86
N ALA A 657 23.65 21.84 -0.42
CA ALA A 657 24.54 22.37 -1.46
C ALA A 657 24.99 23.82 -1.18
N PHE A 658 24.11 24.67 -0.63
CA PHE A 658 24.48 26.02 -0.20
C PHE A 658 25.36 26.04 1.05
N ARG A 659 25.17 25.11 2.00
CA ARG A 659 25.93 25.11 3.26
C ARG A 659 27.32 24.49 3.13
N LYS A 660 27.48 23.52 2.22
CA LYS A 660 28.68 22.67 2.00
C LYS A 660 29.32 22.21 3.32
N PRO A 661 28.61 21.40 4.12
CA PRO A 661 28.97 21.16 5.53
C PRO A 661 30.13 20.16 5.71
N ILE A 662 30.45 19.34 4.72
CA ILE A 662 31.53 18.33 4.77
C ILE A 662 32.85 18.95 4.27
N ARG A 663 33.96 18.58 4.90
CA ARG A 663 35.29 19.13 4.59
C ARG A 663 35.99 18.45 3.39
N ASP A 664 35.78 17.16 3.18
CA ASP A 664 36.34 16.42 2.05
C ASP A 664 35.44 16.54 0.81
N GLU A 665 36.03 16.89 -0.33
CA GLU A 665 35.29 17.20 -1.55
C GLU A 665 34.62 15.95 -2.19
N PHE A 666 35.18 14.76 -1.98
CA PHE A 666 34.59 13.52 -2.48
C PHE A 666 33.43 13.07 -1.59
N GLU A 667 33.55 13.19 -0.27
CA GLU A 667 32.49 12.90 0.70
C GLU A 667 31.30 13.88 0.58
N ASP A 668 31.58 15.16 0.33
CA ASP A 668 30.57 16.20 0.04
C ASP A 668 29.80 15.89 -1.27
N LYS A 669 30.51 15.60 -2.37
CA LYS A 669 29.91 15.19 -3.65
C LYS A 669 29.12 13.87 -3.53
N LEU A 670 29.61 12.91 -2.74
CA LEU A 670 28.92 11.64 -2.49
C LEU A 670 27.62 11.84 -1.71
N GLN A 671 27.65 12.64 -0.64
CA GLN A 671 26.46 12.97 0.14
C GLN A 671 25.43 13.72 -0.70
N LEU A 672 25.84 14.77 -1.44
CA LEU A 672 24.96 15.51 -2.35
C LEU A 672 24.34 14.60 -3.41
N THR A 673 25.13 13.71 -4.03
CA THR A 673 24.60 12.72 -4.98
C THR A 673 23.54 11.83 -4.33
N SER A 674 23.79 11.34 -3.11
CA SER A 674 22.81 10.51 -2.39
C SER A 674 21.49 11.23 -2.11
N LEU A 675 21.53 12.54 -1.81
CA LEU A 675 20.34 13.37 -1.57
C LEU A 675 19.55 13.59 -2.86
N LEU A 676 20.23 13.82 -3.99
CA LEU A 676 19.60 13.96 -5.31
C LEU A 676 18.95 12.64 -5.77
N VAL A 677 19.57 11.49 -5.50
CA VAL A 677 18.98 10.18 -5.80
C VAL A 677 17.76 9.88 -4.93
N ILE A 678 17.76 10.26 -3.64
CA ILE A 678 16.57 10.16 -2.78
C ILE A 678 15.43 11.06 -3.32
N PHE A 679 15.73 12.29 -3.72
CA PHE A 679 14.75 13.20 -4.33
C PHE A 679 14.14 12.62 -5.61
N LEU A 680 14.98 12.05 -6.50
CA LEU A 680 14.59 11.40 -7.74
C LEU A 680 13.72 10.15 -7.49
N ASN A 681 14.10 9.29 -6.53
CA ASN A 681 13.28 8.14 -6.10
C ASN A 681 11.88 8.60 -5.65
N LEU A 682 11.80 9.66 -4.83
CA LEU A 682 10.53 10.22 -4.36
C LEU A 682 9.69 10.82 -5.50
N GLY A 683 10.32 11.55 -6.43
CA GLY A 683 9.64 12.11 -7.61
C GLY A 683 9.01 11.03 -8.50
N ILE A 684 9.72 9.91 -8.72
CA ILE A 684 9.21 8.73 -9.42
C ILE A 684 8.03 8.11 -8.65
N GLY A 685 8.07 8.10 -7.32
CA GLY A 685 6.94 7.71 -6.48
C GLY A 685 5.68 8.57 -6.64
N VAL A 686 5.83 9.87 -6.96
CA VAL A 686 4.70 10.75 -7.30
C VAL A 686 4.10 10.36 -8.66
N ILE A 687 4.95 10.18 -9.67
CA ILE A 687 4.55 9.81 -11.04
C ILE A 687 3.83 8.45 -11.05
N LEU A 688 4.35 7.45 -10.34
CA LEU A 688 3.76 6.10 -10.23
C LEU A 688 2.41 6.07 -9.49
N LYS A 689 1.97 7.18 -8.88
CA LYS A 689 0.65 7.33 -8.25
C LYS A 689 -0.35 8.12 -9.11
N ILE A 690 -0.01 8.39 -10.38
CA ILE A 690 -0.97 8.83 -11.41
C ILE A 690 -1.79 7.60 -11.87
N PRO A 691 -3.14 7.68 -11.91
CA PRO A 691 -3.96 6.53 -12.30
C PRO A 691 -3.81 6.24 -13.81
N LYS A 692 -3.65 4.97 -14.18
CA LYS A 692 -3.47 4.55 -15.59
C LYS A 692 -4.64 4.97 -16.51
N GLU A 693 -5.83 5.12 -15.95
CA GLU A 693 -7.05 5.57 -16.63
C GLU A 693 -6.98 7.03 -17.12
N SER A 694 -6.01 7.83 -16.64
CA SER A 694 -5.78 9.21 -17.11
C SER A 694 -4.61 9.35 -18.08
N VAL A 695 -4.03 8.24 -18.57
CA VAL A 695 -2.96 8.25 -19.58
C VAL A 695 -3.57 7.88 -20.94
N PRO A 696 -3.29 8.62 -22.03
CA PRO A 696 -3.81 8.29 -23.36
C PRO A 696 -3.43 6.88 -23.83
N SER A 697 -4.30 6.29 -24.65
CA SER A 697 -4.15 4.92 -25.20
C SER A 697 -2.93 4.72 -26.11
N ASP A 698 -2.31 5.82 -26.54
CA ASP A 698 -1.24 5.90 -27.56
C ASP A 698 0.18 5.83 -26.97
N VAL A 699 0.30 5.67 -25.64
CA VAL A 699 1.59 5.64 -24.92
C VAL A 699 2.00 4.20 -24.60
N ASP A 700 3.20 3.79 -25.04
CA ASP A 700 3.74 2.47 -24.73
C ASP A 700 4.17 2.35 -23.26
N GLN A 701 3.23 1.85 -22.45
CA GLN A 701 3.43 1.61 -21.02
C GLN A 701 4.51 0.57 -20.69
N HIS A 702 5.01 -0.20 -21.67
CA HIS A 702 6.13 -1.12 -21.47
C HIS A 702 7.46 -0.37 -21.54
N VAL A 703 7.64 0.50 -22.55
CA VAL A 703 8.86 1.31 -22.72
C VAL A 703 9.04 2.28 -21.55
N ASP A 704 7.98 2.99 -21.14
CA ASP A 704 8.01 3.84 -19.94
C ASP A 704 8.43 3.06 -18.69
N SER A 705 7.84 1.88 -18.49
CA SER A 705 8.14 1.02 -17.34
C SER A 705 9.56 0.47 -17.39
N LEU A 706 10.14 0.26 -18.57
CA LEU A 706 11.53 -0.17 -18.73
C LEU A 706 12.51 0.99 -18.43
N LEU A 707 12.27 2.17 -19.01
CA LEU A 707 13.07 3.37 -18.80
C LEU A 707 13.13 3.77 -17.32
N VAL A 708 11.98 3.79 -16.64
CA VAL A 708 11.91 4.07 -15.19
C VAL A 708 12.69 3.02 -14.38
N ASN A 709 12.64 1.74 -14.74
CA ASN A 709 13.44 0.72 -14.04
C ASN A 709 14.95 0.93 -14.25
N ILE A 710 15.40 1.20 -15.48
CA ILE A 710 16.82 1.42 -15.80
C ILE A 710 17.34 2.66 -15.05
N LEU A 711 16.59 3.77 -15.10
CA LEU A 711 16.96 5.03 -14.45
C LEU A 711 17.02 4.89 -12.92
N VAL A 712 16.07 4.17 -12.29
CA VAL A 712 16.10 3.87 -10.85
C VAL A 712 17.30 2.98 -10.50
N VAL A 713 17.57 1.92 -11.27
CA VAL A 713 18.72 1.03 -11.03
C VAL A 713 20.03 1.82 -11.12
N GLY A 714 20.23 2.56 -12.20
CA GLY A 714 21.43 3.37 -12.43
C GLY A 714 21.66 4.38 -11.31
N ALA A 715 20.64 5.18 -10.96
CA ALA A 715 20.75 6.20 -9.92
C ALA A 715 21.07 5.62 -8.53
N ASN A 716 20.45 4.50 -8.15
CA ASN A 716 20.66 3.89 -6.83
C ASN A 716 21.96 3.08 -6.74
N ILE A 717 22.46 2.54 -7.86
CA ILE A 717 23.76 1.86 -7.93
C ILE A 717 24.92 2.86 -8.04
N LEU A 718 24.71 4.04 -8.64
CA LEU A 718 25.72 5.11 -8.75
C LEU A 718 26.35 5.48 -7.40
N VAL A 719 25.55 5.54 -6.33
CA VAL A 719 26.04 5.85 -4.97
C VAL A 719 27.08 4.83 -4.49
N ILE A 720 26.92 3.54 -4.82
CA ILE A 720 27.93 2.50 -4.56
C ILE A 720 29.09 2.63 -5.55
N LEU A 721 28.82 2.83 -6.84
CA LEU A 721 29.88 2.89 -7.87
C LEU A 721 30.84 4.06 -7.68
N LEU A 722 30.40 5.20 -7.15
CA LEU A 722 31.31 6.30 -6.78
C LEU A 722 32.31 5.86 -5.70
N VAL A 723 31.83 5.17 -4.66
CA VAL A 723 32.66 4.66 -3.56
C VAL A 723 33.61 3.56 -4.05
N VAL A 724 33.06 2.53 -4.70
CA VAL A 724 33.84 1.39 -5.23
C VAL A 724 34.83 1.85 -6.29
N GLY A 725 34.43 2.73 -7.20
CA GLY A 725 35.28 3.31 -8.24
C GLY A 725 36.45 4.12 -7.66
N ARG A 726 36.23 4.90 -6.59
CA ARG A 726 37.32 5.62 -5.89
C ARG A 726 38.34 4.65 -5.27
N TYR A 727 37.90 3.54 -4.68
CA TYR A 727 38.82 2.51 -4.16
C TYR A 727 39.51 1.72 -5.28
N LEU A 728 38.81 1.34 -6.35
CA LEU A 728 39.39 0.67 -7.52
C LEU A 728 40.43 1.55 -8.23
N ALA A 729 40.19 2.85 -8.37
CA ALA A 729 41.17 3.77 -8.95
C ALA A 729 42.46 3.83 -8.13
N VAL A 730 42.37 3.84 -6.80
CA VAL A 730 43.55 3.77 -5.91
C VAL A 730 44.25 2.41 -6.02
N LEU A 731 43.51 1.30 -6.05
CA LEU A 731 44.09 -0.04 -6.20
C LEU A 731 44.80 -0.21 -7.55
N LEU A 732 44.20 0.29 -8.65
CA LEU A 732 44.79 0.28 -9.99
C LEU A 732 46.02 1.18 -10.08
N HIS A 733 45.97 2.38 -9.49
CA HIS A 733 47.13 3.26 -9.40
C HIS A 733 48.29 2.60 -8.64
N ASN A 734 48.01 2.01 -7.47
CA ASN A 734 49.01 1.32 -6.67
C ASN A 734 49.58 0.09 -7.39
N PHE A 735 48.75 -0.68 -8.09
CA PHE A 735 49.18 -1.80 -8.93
C PHE A 735 50.03 -1.35 -10.13
N MET A 736 49.71 -0.22 -10.77
CA MET A 736 50.52 0.37 -11.84
C MET A 736 51.86 0.89 -11.33
N MET A 737 51.90 1.50 -10.14
CA MET A 737 53.13 1.94 -9.49
C MET A 737 54.02 0.75 -9.10
N TRP A 738 53.44 -0.32 -8.53
CA TRP A 738 54.13 -1.57 -8.26
C TRP A 738 54.68 -2.22 -9.54
N ARG A 739 53.87 -2.29 -10.61
CA ARG A 739 54.29 -2.84 -11.92
C ARG A 739 55.43 -2.03 -12.58
N LYS A 740 55.58 -0.75 -12.24
CA LYS A 740 56.72 0.09 -12.69
C LYS A 740 57.99 -0.14 -11.86
N ASN A 741 57.90 -0.56 -10.61
CA ASN A 741 59.04 -0.78 -9.71
C ASN A 741 58.84 -2.06 -8.86
N PRO A 742 59.15 -3.26 -9.40
CA PRO A 742 58.90 -4.53 -8.71
C PRO A 742 59.86 -4.83 -7.54
N GLN A 743 60.88 -3.99 -7.30
CA GLN A 743 61.85 -4.10 -6.19
C GLN A 743 61.22 -3.71 -4.83
N CYS A 744 60.19 -4.45 -4.41
CA CYS A 744 59.40 -4.14 -3.22
C CYS A 744 59.86 -4.92 -1.98
N SER A 745 60.56 -4.22 -1.09
CA SER A 745 60.83 -4.67 0.28
C SER A 745 59.53 -4.77 1.11
N ALA A 746 59.60 -5.34 2.32
CA ALA A 746 58.46 -5.34 3.25
C ALA A 746 57.90 -3.92 3.52
N THR A 747 58.77 -2.90 3.46
CA THR A 747 58.40 -1.48 3.56
C THR A 747 57.48 -1.05 2.41
N CYS A 748 57.63 -1.58 1.19
CA CYS A 748 56.71 -1.32 0.07
C CYS A 748 55.31 -1.92 0.33
N CYS A 749 55.21 -3.13 0.88
CA CYS A 749 53.90 -3.70 1.24
C CYS A 749 53.21 -2.89 2.36
N ILE A 750 54.00 -2.35 3.29
CA ILE A 750 53.50 -1.45 4.34
C ILE A 750 53.09 -0.09 3.75
N THR A 751 53.84 0.49 2.81
CA THR A 751 53.41 1.71 2.12
C THR A 751 52.20 1.46 1.22
N MET A 752 52.02 0.28 0.64
CA MET A 752 50.80 -0.04 -0.13
C MET A 752 49.53 -0.02 0.74
N LEU A 753 49.65 -0.34 2.03
CA LEU A 753 48.60 -0.15 3.04
C LEU A 753 48.50 1.30 3.57
N LEU A 754 49.58 2.08 3.53
CA LEU A 754 49.59 3.50 3.93
C LEU A 754 49.21 4.47 2.79
N SER A 755 49.28 4.08 1.53
CA SER A 755 48.76 4.86 0.38
C SER A 755 47.25 5.06 0.47
N LEU A 756 46.56 4.23 1.26
CA LEU A 756 45.16 4.42 1.62
C LEU A 756 44.93 5.60 2.59
N ASN A 757 45.99 6.21 3.12
CA ASN A 757 45.95 7.32 4.07
C ASN A 757 46.06 8.71 3.40
N ASP A 758 46.29 8.76 2.08
CA ASP A 758 46.26 9.99 1.26
C ASP A 758 44.91 10.19 0.54
N LEU A 759 43.87 9.41 0.87
CA LEU A 759 42.55 9.46 0.22
C LEU A 759 41.72 10.74 0.46
N GLY A 760 42.26 11.72 1.20
CA GLY A 760 41.64 13.00 1.56
C GLY A 760 42.33 14.24 0.98
N SER A 761 43.09 14.11 -0.13
CA SER A 761 43.61 15.25 -0.89
C SER A 761 43.27 15.13 -2.38
N GLY A 762 43.13 16.30 -3.03
CA GLY A 762 42.67 16.40 -4.42
C GLY A 762 43.77 16.14 -5.44
N VAL A 763 43.44 15.40 -6.51
CA VAL A 763 44.37 15.16 -7.64
C VAL A 763 44.28 16.33 -8.61
N ASN A 764 44.88 17.47 -8.24
CA ASN A 764 45.01 18.68 -9.07
C ASN A 764 46.43 19.29 -8.93
N SER A 765 47.46 18.46 -9.04
CA SER A 765 48.87 18.91 -8.97
C SER A 765 49.86 17.98 -9.71
N VAL A 766 49.58 17.68 -10.98
CA VAL A 766 50.58 17.05 -11.91
C VAL A 766 50.64 17.84 -13.23
N ALA A 767 50.55 19.17 -13.13
CA ALA A 767 50.60 20.11 -14.26
C ALA A 767 51.24 21.46 -13.89
N ALA A 768 52.17 21.47 -12.93
CA ALA A 768 52.90 22.65 -12.49
C ALA A 768 54.39 22.34 -12.25
N GLY A 769 55.26 23.28 -12.62
CA GLY A 769 56.72 23.13 -12.48
C GLY A 769 57.20 23.12 -11.03
N GLY A 770 58.30 22.43 -10.77
CA GLY A 770 58.78 22.18 -9.40
C GLY A 770 59.44 23.38 -8.71
N LYS A 771 59.52 23.31 -7.38
CA LYS A 771 60.49 24.03 -6.54
C LYS A 771 60.95 23.11 -5.40
N SER A 772 62.16 23.34 -4.92
CA SER A 772 62.91 22.40 -4.09
C SER A 772 62.61 22.50 -2.60
N SER A 773 62.58 21.34 -1.92
CA SER A 773 62.92 21.22 -0.51
C SER A 773 63.76 19.94 -0.36
N GLY A 774 64.97 20.08 0.18
CA GLY A 774 66.02 19.09 0.01
C GLY A 774 66.15 18.11 1.18
N LEU A 775 66.23 16.82 0.88
CA LEU A 775 66.79 15.80 1.78
C LEU A 775 67.90 15.06 1.03
N LYS A 776 69.16 15.33 1.38
CA LYS A 776 70.31 14.61 0.80
C LYS A 776 70.37 13.20 1.38
N LEU A 777 70.38 12.19 0.53
CA LEU A 777 70.97 10.89 0.86
C LEU A 777 71.91 10.49 -0.30
N GLN A 778 73.21 10.41 -0.01
CA GLN A 778 74.21 9.97 -0.98
C GLN A 778 74.28 8.44 -0.98
N LEU A 779 74.12 7.84 -2.15
CA LEU A 779 74.73 6.56 -2.53
C LEU A 779 74.88 6.61 -4.05
N GLY A 780 76.09 6.39 -4.55
CA GLY A 780 76.43 6.58 -5.96
C GLY A 780 76.88 5.30 -6.66
N VAL A 781 77.29 5.46 -7.93
CA VAL A 781 77.86 4.49 -8.90
C VAL A 781 76.87 3.99 -9.94
N GLY A 782 77.30 4.02 -11.21
CA GLY A 782 76.68 3.32 -12.35
C GLY A 782 75.67 4.16 -13.15
N GLY A 783 76.16 5.00 -14.07
CA GLY A 783 75.31 5.67 -15.07
C GLY A 783 75.15 4.84 -16.35
N VAL A 784 73.95 4.89 -16.95
CA VAL A 784 73.67 4.53 -18.35
C VAL A 784 72.65 5.55 -18.87
N ASP A 785 72.81 6.00 -20.11
CA ASP A 785 72.07 7.16 -20.66
C ASP A 785 70.58 6.92 -20.91
N MET A 786 69.83 8.04 -20.92
CA MET A 786 68.40 8.10 -21.16
C MET A 786 68.08 8.39 -22.64
N PRO A 787 67.36 7.50 -23.36
CA PRO A 787 66.79 7.83 -24.67
C PRO A 787 65.65 8.84 -24.53
N SER A 788 65.61 9.88 -25.37
CA SER A 788 64.61 10.95 -25.30
C SER A 788 63.82 11.11 -26.60
N MET A 789 62.48 11.05 -26.47
CA MET A 789 61.44 11.61 -27.34
C MET A 789 61.17 11.09 -28.78
N ARG A 790 59.84 11.07 -29.07
CA ARG A 790 59.14 11.35 -30.35
C ARG A 790 59.20 10.38 -31.54
N ALA A 791 58.14 9.55 -31.62
CA ALA A 791 57.39 9.17 -32.83
C ALA A 791 56.05 8.52 -32.39
N ALA A 792 54.89 8.64 -33.07
CA ALA A 792 54.41 9.51 -34.14
C ALA A 792 52.85 9.41 -34.25
N VAL A 793 52.16 10.40 -34.87
CA VAL A 793 50.82 10.34 -35.53
C VAL A 793 49.60 9.94 -34.64
N SER A 794 48.57 10.77 -34.39
CA SER A 794 47.46 11.31 -35.24
C SER A 794 46.45 10.21 -35.72
N ASP A 795 45.13 10.41 -35.83
CA ASP A 795 44.26 11.60 -35.72
C ASP A 795 42.83 11.29 -35.20
N ASN A 796 42.12 12.35 -34.78
CA ASN A 796 40.66 12.61 -34.82
C ASN A 796 39.61 11.47 -34.67
N VAL A 797 38.76 11.60 -33.64
CA VAL A 797 37.35 12.05 -33.84
C VAL A 797 37.04 13.08 -32.74
N GLY A 798 36.51 14.25 -33.12
CA GLY A 798 36.11 15.30 -32.17
C GLY A 798 34.62 15.32 -31.87
N PHE A 799 34.24 16.00 -30.80
CA PHE A 799 32.89 16.54 -30.60
C PHE A 799 33.01 17.87 -29.87
N GLU A 800 32.74 18.97 -30.56
CA GLU A 800 32.78 20.31 -29.99
C GLU A 800 31.48 20.59 -29.22
N ILE A 801 31.62 21.23 -28.06
CA ILE A 801 30.57 22.03 -27.41
C ILE A 801 31.27 23.32 -26.99
N GLU A 802 30.69 24.45 -27.36
CA GLU A 802 31.30 25.77 -27.16
C GLU A 802 31.45 26.11 -25.67
N GLU A 803 32.66 26.45 -25.24
CA GLU A 803 32.88 27.22 -24.01
C GLU A 803 32.61 28.71 -24.28
N VAL A 804 31.99 29.41 -23.33
CA VAL A 804 31.80 30.86 -23.34
C VAL A 804 32.44 31.42 -22.06
N ASP A 805 33.27 32.44 -22.20
CA ASP A 805 34.30 32.81 -21.22
C ASP A 805 33.82 33.09 -19.78
N GLU A 806 34.42 32.39 -18.80
CA GLU A 806 34.39 32.78 -17.38
C GLU A 806 35.43 33.88 -17.09
N ASP A 807 35.13 35.16 -17.32
CA ASP A 807 36.04 36.25 -16.91
C ASP A 807 35.35 37.53 -16.37
N ALA A 808 34.33 37.35 -15.50
CA ALA A 808 33.55 38.49 -14.96
C ALA A 808 33.12 38.42 -13.47
N GLU A 809 33.09 37.27 -12.77
CA GLU A 809 32.31 37.17 -11.52
C GLU A 809 33.06 37.38 -10.18
N ASN A 810 34.39 37.58 -10.18
CA ASN A 810 35.18 37.63 -8.93
C ASN A 810 35.18 39.00 -8.19
N LYS A 811 34.21 39.89 -8.48
CA LYS A 811 34.09 41.23 -7.85
C LYS A 811 32.78 41.51 -7.10
N ASN A 812 31.75 40.65 -7.19
CA ASN A 812 30.41 41.00 -6.67
C ASN A 812 30.05 40.36 -5.30
N LYS A 813 30.73 39.27 -4.91
CA LYS A 813 30.49 38.54 -3.64
C LYS A 813 30.64 39.41 -2.38
N GLY A 814 31.41 40.50 -2.44
CA GLY A 814 31.61 41.45 -1.34
C GLY A 814 30.47 42.44 -1.06
N LYS A 815 29.50 42.62 -1.97
CA LYS A 815 28.41 43.62 -1.79
C LYS A 815 27.13 43.06 -1.20
N ILE A 816 26.72 41.85 -1.58
CA ILE A 816 25.43 41.26 -1.16
C ILE A 816 25.43 40.92 0.34
N VAL A 817 26.54 40.40 0.87
CA VAL A 817 26.70 40.05 2.31
C VAL A 817 26.48 41.28 3.21
N LYS A 818 26.89 42.48 2.76
CA LYS A 818 26.72 43.74 3.51
C LYS A 818 25.29 44.32 3.49
N ALA A 819 24.40 43.81 2.64
CA ALA A 819 22.99 44.21 2.59
C ALA A 819 22.15 43.42 3.60
N VAL A 820 22.24 42.08 3.58
CA VAL A 820 21.44 41.19 4.46
C VAL A 820 21.75 41.44 5.94
N HIS A 821 23.03 41.59 6.29
CA HIS A 821 23.46 41.81 7.68
C HIS A 821 23.00 43.17 8.28
N ARG A 822 22.44 44.08 7.46
CA ARG A 822 21.91 45.37 7.90
C ARG A 822 20.40 45.34 8.17
N PHE A 823 19.69 44.29 7.77
CA PHE A 823 18.22 44.22 7.84
C PHE A 823 17.65 43.51 9.08
N MET A 824 18.51 43.04 9.99
CA MET A 824 18.11 42.27 11.19
C MET A 824 18.60 42.89 12.51
N SER A 825 18.95 44.19 12.53
CA SER A 825 19.28 44.89 13.78
C SER A 825 19.04 46.39 13.67
N LYS A 826 17.79 46.81 13.94
CA LYS A 826 17.45 47.98 14.76
C LYS A 826 15.93 48.10 14.92
N ASP A 827 15.51 48.20 16.16
CA ASP A 827 14.28 48.86 16.60
C ASP A 827 14.67 49.96 17.61
N GLU A 828 13.71 50.82 17.97
CA GLU A 828 13.82 51.95 18.92
C GLU A 828 14.67 53.18 18.48
N GLY A 829 14.18 54.39 18.82
CA GLY A 829 14.94 55.66 18.75
C GLY A 829 14.25 56.80 17.99
N GLY A 830 13.35 57.54 18.65
CA GLY A 830 12.39 58.45 18.02
C GLY A 830 12.83 59.83 17.51
N ASP A 831 11.93 60.34 16.66
CA ASP A 831 11.40 61.72 16.55
C ASP A 831 12.26 62.88 15.97
N THR A 832 11.53 63.88 15.44
CA THR A 832 11.97 65.10 14.73
C THR A 832 12.64 64.89 13.37
N GLY A 833 12.46 65.71 12.33
CA GLY A 833 11.54 66.85 12.12
C GLY A 833 11.97 67.69 10.90
N THR A 834 11.06 68.44 10.26
CA THR A 834 11.31 69.47 9.18
C THR A 834 11.96 69.00 7.86
N GLU A 835 11.90 69.73 6.73
CA GLU A 835 10.75 70.38 6.05
C GLU A 835 11.05 70.74 4.57
N THR A 836 10.25 70.22 3.63
CA THR A 836 9.85 70.83 2.33
C THR A 836 10.87 71.17 1.19
N LYS A 837 10.29 71.42 0.00
CA LYS A 837 10.81 72.11 -1.22
C LYS A 837 11.76 71.31 -2.15
N HIS A 838 11.66 71.38 -3.48
CA HIS A 838 10.72 72.14 -4.36
C HIS A 838 10.47 71.38 -5.70
N THR A 839 9.23 71.48 -6.22
CA THR A 839 8.75 71.70 -7.63
C THR A 839 9.68 71.46 -8.85
N ASP A 840 9.20 71.08 -10.06
CA ASP A 840 7.82 71.12 -10.60
C ASP A 840 7.54 70.23 -11.86
N SER A 841 6.26 69.83 -12.03
CA SER A 841 5.47 69.60 -13.29
C SER A 841 5.95 68.64 -14.43
N PRO A 842 5.10 68.27 -15.41
CA PRO A 842 3.63 68.08 -15.47
C PRO A 842 3.22 66.58 -15.71
N VAL A 843 2.07 66.00 -15.32
CA VAL A 843 0.62 66.24 -15.64
C VAL A 843 0.26 65.85 -17.11
N SER A 844 -0.75 65.02 -17.46
CA SER A 844 -1.81 64.21 -16.76
C SER A 844 -2.02 62.86 -17.51
N ASP A 845 -2.97 61.93 -17.28
CA ASP A 845 -4.15 61.68 -16.39
C ASP A 845 -4.25 60.13 -16.17
N GLY A 846 -4.83 59.54 -15.13
CA GLY A 846 -5.37 60.10 -13.88
C GLY A 846 -6.42 59.22 -13.16
N ARG A 847 -7.31 58.51 -13.87
CA ARG A 847 -8.56 57.97 -13.24
C ARG A 847 -8.37 56.73 -12.32
N ARG A 848 -8.64 56.94 -11.03
CA ARG A 848 -8.75 55.92 -9.96
C ARG A 848 -10.16 55.32 -9.89
N PHE A 849 -10.31 54.17 -9.20
CA PHE A 849 -11.15 54.11 -7.99
C PHE A 849 -10.72 52.97 -7.05
N ASN A 850 -10.62 53.26 -5.75
CA ASN A 850 -10.35 52.28 -4.68
C ASN A 850 -11.61 52.12 -3.81
N ARG A 851 -11.86 50.91 -3.27
CA ARG A 851 -11.77 50.62 -1.81
C ARG A 851 -12.37 49.26 -1.42
N PHE A 852 -11.70 48.59 -0.48
CA PHE A 852 -12.32 47.65 0.47
C PHE A 852 -13.15 48.40 1.52
N PRO A 853 -14.11 47.71 2.16
CA PRO A 853 -14.31 47.77 3.60
C PRO A 853 -14.00 46.43 4.29
N SER A 854 -13.88 46.43 5.61
CA SER A 854 -13.66 45.23 6.42
C SER A 854 -14.38 45.34 7.78
N ILE A 855 -14.40 44.23 8.52
CA ILE A 855 -14.76 44.13 9.95
C ILE A 855 -16.23 44.37 10.30
N LYS A 856 -16.91 43.29 10.74
CA LYS A 856 -17.44 43.21 12.12
C LYS A 856 -17.65 41.77 12.56
N SER A 857 -17.40 41.51 13.84
CA SER A 857 -17.71 40.26 14.55
C SER A 857 -18.96 40.44 15.41
N THR A 858 -19.78 39.40 15.53
CA THR A 858 -20.80 39.24 16.59
C THR A 858 -21.04 37.73 16.78
N VAL A 859 -21.61 37.35 17.93
CA VAL A 859 -21.65 35.97 18.47
C VAL A 859 -23.11 35.63 18.88
N LEU A 860 -23.38 34.33 19.07
CA LEU A 860 -24.56 33.68 19.70
C LEU A 860 -25.80 33.31 18.83
N GLN A 861 -26.22 32.06 19.06
CA GLN A 861 -27.59 31.48 19.05
C GLN A 861 -28.49 31.58 17.80
N SER A 862 -28.58 30.45 17.09
CA SER A 862 -29.75 29.55 17.22
C SER A 862 -29.31 28.09 17.11
#